data_AF-A0A8J7NXQ4-F1
#
_entry.id   AF-A0A8J7NXQ4-F1
#
_cell.length_a   1.000
_cell.length_b   1.000
_cell.length_c   1.000
_cell.angle_alpha   90.00
_cell.angle_beta   90.00
_cell.angle_gamma   90.00
#
_symmetry.space_group_name_H-M   'P 1'
#
loop_
_entity.id
_entity.type
_entity.pdbx_description
1 polymer ?
#
loop_
_entity_poly.entity_id
_entity_poly.type
_entity_poly.pdbx_seq_one_letter_code
_entity_poly.pdbx_strand_id
1 'polypeptide(L)'
;TYLSFYCQNDGTGLYSHLAGVPKALLPGVGGKKILDFWWETVNMRQLFSEVYLVTNADKYKHYERWATANDFPVENLVNDGSTTLEGRLGAVADLELAIRSRRLSDDIMVIAGDMLCADQNFDIAQVLRFFRSKGGELAIYYEMEEGEETTSRGIVEVCPVTHRITRFLEKPNAGLTGSRLASVVFYCLRRQTLPCLAQFLDLHPCAEDRMLGRLWEWLVNEEKLPVFGMKLPTGFQLIGQVGLADYTKWLAHYSAKQQESPGKPITSRSYARIGLMGNPSDGFNGKTIAMTIANFWAEVTLTESQTLVLVPHPLNDPTEFGSLQDLYCISRKEGYLGGLRLLQATCKKFYHFCSKQGIALSKQNFTLKYDTNIPRQVGLAGSSAIVSATLKCLMKFYNITDGDLPRPVRANFILNVETEELFITAGLQDRVVQVYEGLVYMDFGKELMEGKGYGEYIPMDMNCLPPLWLAYLGDPSDSGRIHSNVRQRWLNGEPDVVEAMKSFAELTDQARNALQERDWSKLAELMDRNFELRRSVYTDECLGQGNLKMVELARQFGSAAKLPGSGGAVVGLCLDPHKLVRVGWSRTSLPFSFTPLPGEEPCKLYMPASCLCTGCPVVLWSEGCVFYHQGELKRAFQEAGCVFCQVVPYDPSSSTVQDQG
;
A
#
# COMPACT_ATOMS: atom_id res chain seq x y z
N THR A 1 -6.94 21.71 -37.50
CA THR A 1 -6.23 21.19 -36.29
C THR A 1 -4.89 20.61 -36.71
N TYR A 2 -3.85 20.75 -35.87
CA TYR A 2 -2.45 20.38 -36.13
C TYR A 2 -2.25 18.96 -36.68
N LEU A 3 -3.08 17.98 -36.28
CA LEU A 3 -3.05 16.62 -36.83
C LEU A 3 -3.22 16.59 -38.37
N SER A 4 -4.03 17.48 -38.94
CA SER A 4 -4.24 17.59 -40.38
C SER A 4 -2.99 18.06 -41.12
N PHE A 5 -2.18 18.93 -40.51
CA PHE A 5 -0.92 19.39 -41.07
C PHE A 5 0.13 18.27 -41.07
N TYR A 6 0.18 17.46 -40.00
CA TYR A 6 1.09 16.31 -39.94
C TYR A 6 0.66 15.13 -40.83
N CYS A 7 -0.66 14.87 -40.98
CA CYS A 7 -1.15 13.83 -41.88
C CYS A 7 -0.92 14.18 -43.36
N GLN A 8 -0.90 15.48 -43.71
CA GLN A 8 -0.55 15.95 -45.06
C GLN A 8 0.94 15.86 -45.36
N ASN A 9 1.80 15.82 -44.33
CA ASN A 9 3.26 15.71 -44.43
C ASN A 9 3.79 14.30 -44.11
N ASP A 10 2.90 13.32 -43.89
CA ASP A 10 3.26 11.92 -43.71
C ASP A 10 3.57 11.26 -45.07
N GLY A 11 4.85 10.98 -45.32
CA GLY A 11 5.31 10.35 -46.57
C GLY A 11 4.81 8.92 -46.80
N THR A 12 4.19 8.28 -45.80
CA THR A 12 3.64 6.92 -45.91
C THR A 12 2.19 6.89 -46.38
N GLY A 13 1.45 8.00 -46.27
CA GLY A 13 0.04 8.10 -46.66
C GLY A 13 -0.96 7.35 -45.75
N LEU A 14 -0.48 6.66 -44.72
CA LEU A 14 -1.25 5.74 -43.88
C LEU A 14 -2.34 6.47 -43.07
N TYR A 15 -2.08 7.72 -42.65
CA TYR A 15 -2.97 8.53 -41.81
C TYR A 15 -3.75 9.60 -42.56
N SER A 16 -3.68 9.61 -43.90
CA SER A 16 -4.37 10.61 -44.76
C SER A 16 -5.88 10.67 -44.51
N HIS A 17 -6.51 9.53 -44.20
CA HIS A 17 -7.94 9.42 -43.87
C HIS A 17 -8.35 10.11 -42.57
N LEU A 18 -7.41 10.48 -41.69
CA LEU A 18 -7.67 11.20 -40.43
C LEU A 18 -7.73 12.72 -40.62
N ALA A 19 -7.37 13.24 -41.79
CA ALA A 19 -7.42 14.67 -42.08
C ALA A 19 -8.85 15.22 -41.95
N GLY A 20 -9.01 16.27 -41.15
CA GLY A 20 -10.31 16.92 -40.91
C GLY A 20 -11.23 16.22 -39.90
N VAL A 21 -10.90 15.01 -39.45
CA VAL A 21 -11.66 14.30 -38.41
C VAL A 21 -11.48 15.01 -37.05
N PRO A 22 -12.56 15.29 -36.30
CA PRO A 22 -12.44 15.85 -34.96
C PRO A 22 -11.66 14.93 -34.02
N LYS A 23 -10.86 15.51 -33.14
CA LYS A 23 -9.97 14.75 -32.23
C LYS A 23 -10.74 13.73 -31.36
N ALA A 24 -11.89 14.13 -30.81
CA ALA A 24 -12.78 13.25 -30.04
C ALA A 24 -13.29 12.04 -30.85
N LEU A 25 -13.25 12.10 -32.19
CA LEU A 25 -13.72 11.06 -33.09
C LEU A 25 -12.57 10.31 -33.78
N LEU A 26 -11.32 10.53 -33.36
CA LEU A 26 -10.19 9.75 -33.86
C LEU A 26 -10.36 8.28 -33.46
N PRO A 27 -10.15 7.32 -34.37
CA PRO A 27 -10.28 5.91 -34.08
C PRO A 27 -9.14 5.47 -33.16
N GLY A 28 -9.47 4.63 -32.19
CA GLY A 28 -8.52 3.92 -31.35
C GLY A 28 -8.41 2.45 -31.71
N VAL A 29 -7.77 1.72 -30.81
CA VAL A 29 -7.56 0.28 -30.96
C VAL A 29 -8.92 -0.43 -30.96
N GLY A 30 -9.13 -1.31 -31.95
CA GLY A 30 -10.42 -1.95 -32.19
C GLY A 30 -11.47 -1.06 -32.86
N GLY A 31 -11.10 0.12 -33.36
CA GLY A 31 -11.99 1.01 -34.11
C GLY A 31 -12.90 1.91 -33.26
N LYS A 32 -12.89 1.75 -31.92
CA LYS A 32 -13.60 2.63 -30.99
C LYS A 32 -13.00 4.03 -30.98
N LYS A 33 -13.82 5.06 -31.05
CA LYS A 33 -13.42 6.47 -31.02
C LYS A 33 -13.21 6.93 -29.57
N ILE A 34 -12.43 8.00 -29.38
CA ILE A 34 -12.20 8.58 -28.03
C ILE A 34 -13.52 8.89 -27.31
N LEU A 35 -14.49 9.46 -28.02
CA LEU A 35 -15.78 9.83 -27.46
C LEU A 35 -16.65 8.62 -27.08
N ASP A 36 -16.45 7.45 -27.70
CA ASP A 36 -17.18 6.22 -27.35
C ASP A 36 -16.90 5.83 -25.89
N PHE A 37 -15.65 5.97 -25.43
CA PHE A 37 -15.26 5.67 -24.05
C PHE A 37 -15.96 6.59 -23.04
N TRP A 38 -16.05 7.89 -23.34
CA TRP A 38 -16.77 8.82 -22.48
C TRP A 38 -18.25 8.53 -22.48
N TRP A 39 -18.85 8.26 -23.63
CA TRP A 39 -20.25 7.91 -23.72
C TRP A 39 -20.59 6.64 -22.95
N GLU A 40 -19.80 5.57 -23.08
CA GLU A 40 -19.94 4.35 -22.28
C GLU A 40 -19.84 4.64 -20.76
N THR A 41 -18.95 5.55 -20.37
CA THR A 41 -18.74 5.94 -18.97
C THR A 41 -19.91 6.77 -18.41
N VAL A 42 -20.45 7.73 -19.17
CA VAL A 42 -21.53 8.61 -18.69
C VAL A 42 -22.93 8.02 -18.93
N ASN A 43 -23.11 7.13 -19.91
CA ASN A 43 -24.37 6.44 -20.18
C ASN A 43 -24.64 5.27 -19.22
N MET A 44 -23.94 5.22 -18.08
CA MET A 44 -24.23 4.27 -17.01
C MET A 44 -25.54 4.66 -16.30
N ARG A 45 -26.45 3.69 -16.19
CA ARG A 45 -27.80 3.90 -15.64
C ARG A 45 -27.75 4.60 -14.26
N GLN A 46 -28.64 5.58 -14.07
CA GLN A 46 -28.96 6.25 -12.80
C GLN A 46 -27.94 7.26 -12.24
N LEU A 47 -26.89 7.65 -12.97
CA LEU A 47 -25.94 8.68 -12.50
C LEU A 47 -26.23 10.09 -13.04
N PHE A 48 -26.62 10.20 -14.30
CA PHE A 48 -26.90 11.46 -14.99
C PHE A 48 -28.34 11.47 -15.49
N SER A 49 -29.01 12.62 -15.37
CA SER A 49 -30.35 12.84 -15.90
C SER A 49 -30.33 13.04 -17.42
N GLU A 50 -29.41 13.87 -17.90
CA GLU A 50 -29.24 14.21 -19.31
C GLU A 50 -27.75 14.40 -19.63
N VAL A 51 -27.37 14.17 -20.88
CA VAL A 51 -26.01 14.39 -21.39
C VAL A 51 -26.09 15.23 -22.65
N TYR A 52 -25.29 16.29 -22.72
CA TYR A 52 -25.22 17.21 -23.86
C TYR A 52 -23.81 17.22 -24.45
N LEU A 53 -23.71 17.37 -25.76
CA LEU A 53 -22.45 17.50 -26.48
C LEU A 53 -22.44 18.82 -27.23
N VAL A 54 -21.42 19.65 -27.00
CA VAL A 54 -21.26 20.95 -27.68
C VAL A 54 -20.20 20.84 -28.75
N THR A 55 -20.48 21.38 -29.94
CA THR A 55 -19.56 21.38 -31.07
C THR A 55 -19.78 22.58 -31.98
N ASN A 56 -18.82 22.83 -32.86
CA ASN A 56 -18.89 23.91 -33.83
C ASN A 56 -19.61 23.50 -35.12
N ALA A 57 -20.04 24.49 -35.89
CA ALA A 57 -20.78 24.26 -37.13
C ALA A 57 -19.95 23.53 -38.20
N ASP A 58 -18.64 23.78 -38.26
CA ASP A 58 -17.71 23.09 -39.18
C ASP A 58 -17.67 21.58 -38.92
N LYS A 59 -17.66 21.15 -37.66
CA LYS A 59 -17.56 19.74 -37.26
C LYS A 59 -18.89 19.08 -36.90
N TYR A 60 -19.99 19.83 -36.84
CA TYR A 60 -21.31 19.35 -36.42
C TYR A 60 -21.73 18.04 -37.08
N LYS A 61 -21.59 17.93 -38.42
CA LYS A 61 -21.99 16.73 -39.17
C LYS A 61 -21.21 15.46 -38.80
N HIS A 62 -19.97 15.59 -38.31
CA HIS A 62 -19.23 14.44 -37.79
C HIS A 62 -19.86 13.91 -36.50
N TYR A 63 -20.23 14.82 -35.59
CA TYR A 63 -20.84 14.46 -34.30
C TYR A 63 -22.29 14.01 -34.44
N GLU A 64 -23.07 14.56 -35.38
CA GLU A 64 -24.43 14.10 -35.71
C GLU A 64 -24.44 12.63 -36.17
N ARG A 65 -23.48 12.26 -37.05
CA ARG A 65 -23.29 10.88 -37.49
C ARG A 65 -22.83 9.97 -36.35
N TRP A 66 -21.92 10.45 -35.51
CA TRP A 66 -21.46 9.71 -34.34
C TRP A 66 -22.61 9.46 -33.35
N ALA A 67 -23.44 10.47 -33.10
CA ALA A 67 -24.56 10.38 -32.17
C ALA A 67 -25.58 9.33 -32.63
N THR A 68 -25.94 9.37 -33.92
CA THR A 68 -26.85 8.39 -34.54
C THR A 68 -26.29 6.96 -34.45
N ALA A 69 -24.98 6.78 -34.61
CA ALA A 69 -24.35 5.46 -34.59
C ALA A 69 -24.18 4.86 -33.19
N ASN A 70 -24.27 5.68 -32.13
CA ASN A 70 -24.02 5.28 -30.74
C ASN A 70 -25.24 5.47 -29.83
N ASP A 71 -26.42 5.66 -30.41
CA ASP A 71 -27.68 5.92 -29.68
C ASP A 71 -27.59 7.13 -28.72
N PHE A 72 -26.80 8.14 -29.06
CA PHE A 72 -26.79 9.42 -28.36
C PHE A 72 -27.95 10.31 -28.87
N PRO A 73 -28.73 10.96 -28.00
CA PRO A 73 -29.84 11.82 -28.43
C PRO A 73 -29.35 12.97 -29.31
N VAL A 74 -29.69 12.97 -30.61
CA VAL A 74 -29.22 13.98 -31.57
C VAL A 74 -29.73 15.38 -31.18
N GLU A 75 -30.90 15.44 -30.57
CA GLU A 75 -31.47 16.65 -29.97
C GLU A 75 -30.60 17.24 -28.86
N ASN A 76 -29.72 16.47 -28.22
CA ASN A 76 -28.80 16.94 -27.18
C ASN A 76 -27.45 17.42 -27.73
N LEU A 77 -27.27 17.39 -29.06
CA LEU A 77 -26.14 18.03 -29.72
C LEU A 77 -26.39 19.56 -29.83
N VAL A 78 -25.46 20.35 -29.33
CA VAL A 78 -25.49 21.82 -29.34
C VAL A 78 -24.47 22.32 -30.36
N ASN A 79 -24.94 23.08 -31.34
CA ASN A 79 -24.09 23.75 -32.34
C ASN A 79 -23.83 25.19 -31.90
N ASP A 80 -22.56 25.55 -31.73
CA ASP A 80 -22.14 26.91 -31.34
C ASP A 80 -22.21 27.94 -32.48
N GLY A 81 -22.39 27.48 -33.73
CA GLY A 81 -22.52 28.32 -34.92
C GLY A 81 -21.19 28.76 -35.56
N SER A 82 -20.05 28.52 -34.92
CA SER A 82 -18.73 28.89 -35.41
C SER A 82 -18.24 27.96 -36.52
N THR A 83 -17.65 28.52 -37.57
CA THR A 83 -17.12 27.76 -38.73
C THR A 83 -15.60 27.88 -38.88
N THR A 84 -14.98 28.83 -38.16
CA THR A 84 -13.54 29.07 -38.20
C THR A 84 -12.98 29.20 -36.79
N LEU A 85 -11.65 29.07 -36.67
CA LEU A 85 -10.97 29.20 -35.38
C LEU A 85 -11.05 30.63 -34.85
N GLU A 86 -11.00 31.64 -35.73
CA GLU A 86 -11.08 33.06 -35.38
C GLU A 86 -12.50 33.46 -34.92
N GLY A 87 -13.53 32.82 -35.48
CA GLY A 87 -14.94 33.05 -35.13
C GLY A 87 -15.45 32.22 -33.95
N ARG A 88 -14.57 31.57 -33.18
CA ARG A 88 -14.94 30.72 -32.05
C ARG A 88 -15.56 31.53 -30.91
N LEU A 89 -16.52 30.95 -30.18
CA LEU A 89 -17.08 31.59 -28.97
C LEU A 89 -16.13 31.51 -27.77
N GLY A 90 -15.42 30.38 -27.65
CA GLY A 90 -14.55 30.03 -26.51
C GLY A 90 -15.24 29.03 -25.58
N ALA A 91 -14.46 28.15 -24.93
CA ALA A 91 -14.98 27.00 -24.19
C ALA A 91 -15.95 27.35 -23.05
N VAL A 92 -15.75 28.49 -22.38
CA VAL A 92 -16.69 28.97 -21.34
C VAL A 92 -18.01 29.42 -21.96
N ALA A 93 -17.96 30.06 -23.14
CA ALA A 93 -19.16 30.49 -23.85
C ALA A 93 -19.92 29.30 -24.47
N ASP A 94 -19.22 28.27 -24.93
CA ASP A 94 -19.84 27.01 -25.39
C ASP A 94 -20.61 26.32 -24.24
N LEU A 95 -20.03 26.31 -23.04
CA LEU A 95 -20.67 25.79 -21.84
C LEU A 95 -21.89 26.64 -21.43
N GLU A 96 -21.77 27.97 -21.41
CA GLU A 96 -22.89 28.89 -21.15
C GLU A 96 -24.01 28.69 -22.16
N LEU A 97 -23.69 28.56 -23.45
CA LEU A 97 -24.65 28.33 -24.53
C LEU A 97 -25.46 27.05 -24.27
N ALA A 98 -24.81 25.96 -23.88
CA ALA A 98 -25.49 24.71 -23.54
C ALA A 98 -26.42 24.89 -22.33
N ILE A 99 -25.92 25.51 -21.25
CA ILE A 99 -26.70 25.78 -20.04
C ILE A 99 -27.96 26.61 -20.37
N ARG A 100 -27.79 27.71 -21.10
CA ARG A 100 -28.87 28.64 -21.43
C ARG A 100 -29.87 28.05 -22.43
N SER A 101 -29.39 27.41 -23.50
CA SER A 101 -30.26 26.83 -24.54
C SER A 101 -31.07 25.64 -24.03
N ARG A 102 -30.52 24.87 -23.08
CA ARG A 102 -31.17 23.68 -22.50
C ARG A 102 -31.79 23.93 -21.13
N ARG A 103 -31.69 25.16 -20.61
CA ARG A 103 -32.24 25.60 -19.32
C ARG A 103 -31.78 24.69 -18.17
N LEU A 104 -30.49 24.35 -18.16
CA LEU A 104 -29.92 23.50 -17.12
C LEU A 104 -29.94 24.24 -15.78
N SER A 105 -30.45 23.57 -14.74
CA SER A 105 -30.56 24.12 -13.38
C SER A 105 -30.13 23.14 -12.28
N ASP A 106 -29.60 22.00 -12.69
CA ASP A 106 -28.99 20.99 -11.82
C ASP A 106 -27.49 21.22 -11.67
N ASP A 107 -26.87 20.50 -10.74
CA ASP A 107 -25.41 20.37 -10.71
C ASP A 107 -24.95 19.66 -12.00
N ILE A 108 -23.87 20.15 -12.61
CA ILE A 108 -23.37 19.64 -13.89
C ILE A 108 -21.97 19.06 -13.73
N MET A 109 -21.62 18.17 -14.64
CA MET A 109 -20.26 17.67 -14.82
C MET A 109 -19.82 17.97 -16.24
N VAL A 110 -18.64 18.56 -16.39
CA VAL A 110 -18.08 19.02 -17.66
C VAL A 110 -16.83 18.21 -17.96
N ILE A 111 -16.82 17.54 -19.10
CA ILE A 111 -15.70 16.72 -19.57
C ILE A 111 -15.34 17.18 -20.99
N ALA A 112 -14.05 17.42 -21.26
CA ALA A 112 -13.61 17.58 -22.64
C ALA A 112 -13.58 16.23 -23.36
N GLY A 113 -14.43 16.08 -24.38
CA GLY A 113 -14.64 14.81 -25.08
C GLY A 113 -13.45 14.31 -25.91
N ASP A 114 -12.38 15.11 -26.02
CA ASP A 114 -11.15 14.77 -26.74
C ASP A 114 -9.99 14.35 -25.82
N MET A 115 -10.23 14.23 -24.52
CA MET A 115 -9.26 13.72 -23.55
C MET A 115 -9.38 12.21 -23.39
N LEU A 116 -8.28 11.55 -23.05
CA LEU A 116 -8.30 10.10 -22.81
C LEU A 116 -7.62 9.78 -21.49
N CYS A 117 -8.38 9.17 -20.57
CA CYS A 117 -7.86 8.67 -19.31
C CYS A 117 -6.96 7.45 -19.59
N ALA A 118 -5.77 7.38 -18.98
CA ALA A 118 -4.87 6.24 -19.15
C ALA A 118 -5.52 4.91 -18.68
N ASP A 119 -6.47 5.02 -17.75
CA ASP A 119 -7.35 3.94 -17.34
C ASP A 119 -8.72 4.15 -17.98
N GLN A 120 -9.02 3.40 -19.05
CA GLN A 120 -10.29 3.47 -19.79
C GLN A 120 -11.53 3.11 -18.97
N ASN A 121 -11.35 2.64 -17.73
CA ASN A 121 -12.42 2.17 -16.87
C ASN A 121 -12.26 2.85 -15.51
N PHE A 122 -12.67 4.10 -15.39
CA PHE A 122 -12.57 4.87 -14.15
C PHE A 122 -13.93 4.93 -13.42
N ASP A 123 -13.96 4.88 -12.07
CA ASP A 123 -15.19 4.89 -11.28
C ASP A 123 -15.78 6.31 -11.15
N ILE A 124 -16.55 6.72 -12.16
CA ILE A 124 -17.23 8.02 -12.17
C ILE A 124 -18.21 8.20 -10.99
N ALA A 125 -18.78 7.11 -10.45
CA ALA A 125 -19.64 7.18 -9.28
C ALA A 125 -18.85 7.53 -8.01
N GLN A 126 -17.56 7.18 -7.94
CA GLN A 126 -16.66 7.65 -6.88
C GLN A 126 -16.47 9.18 -6.94
N VAL A 127 -16.29 9.76 -8.14
CA VAL A 127 -16.18 11.22 -8.32
C VAL A 127 -17.43 11.92 -7.83
N LEU A 128 -18.60 11.47 -8.28
CA LEU A 128 -19.87 12.10 -7.91
C LEU A 128 -20.12 12.00 -6.40
N ARG A 129 -19.77 10.88 -5.75
CA ARG A 129 -19.84 10.75 -4.29
C ARG A 129 -18.88 11.71 -3.59
N PHE A 130 -17.65 11.86 -4.09
CA PHE A 130 -16.69 12.81 -3.55
C PHE A 130 -17.19 14.26 -3.70
N PHE A 131 -17.66 14.64 -4.89
CA PHE A 131 -18.26 15.96 -5.15
C PHE A 131 -19.41 16.26 -4.18
N ARG A 132 -20.35 15.32 -4.02
CA ARG A 132 -21.49 15.44 -3.09
C ARG A 132 -21.07 15.53 -1.63
N SER A 133 -19.93 14.92 -1.26
CA SER A 133 -19.39 14.99 0.11
C SER A 133 -18.75 16.33 0.46
N LYS A 134 -18.44 17.17 -0.54
CA LYS A 134 -17.85 18.49 -0.35
C LYS A 134 -18.92 19.57 -0.39
N GLY A 135 -18.58 20.77 0.08
CA GLY A 135 -19.46 21.95 0.08
C GLY A 135 -19.17 22.95 -1.05
N GLY A 136 -18.55 22.51 -2.14
CA GLY A 136 -18.10 23.37 -3.23
C GLY A 136 -17.91 22.61 -4.54
N GLU A 137 -17.15 23.19 -5.46
CA GLU A 137 -16.87 22.63 -6.78
C GLU A 137 -15.82 21.55 -6.75
N LEU A 138 -15.69 20.79 -7.84
CA LEU A 138 -14.69 19.76 -7.99
C LEU A 138 -13.91 19.92 -9.28
N ALA A 139 -12.59 19.84 -9.19
CA ALA A 139 -11.70 19.69 -10.33
C ALA A 139 -10.83 18.44 -10.18
N ILE A 140 -10.76 17.64 -11.24
CA ILE A 140 -9.83 16.51 -11.30
C ILE A 140 -8.43 17.02 -11.66
N TYR A 141 -7.42 16.45 -11.00
CA TYR A 141 -6.02 16.68 -11.31
C TYR A 141 -5.22 15.38 -11.31
N TYR A 142 -4.07 15.38 -11.97
CA TYR A 142 -3.10 14.30 -11.92
C TYR A 142 -1.71 14.86 -11.64
N GLU A 143 -0.79 13.99 -11.25
CA GLU A 143 0.60 14.35 -11.03
C GLU A 143 1.37 14.19 -12.35
N MET A 144 1.99 15.27 -12.81
CA MET A 144 2.70 15.31 -14.08
C MET A 144 4.00 14.49 -14.03
N GLU A 145 4.31 13.79 -15.12
CA GLU A 145 5.56 13.05 -15.28
C GLU A 145 6.78 14.00 -15.35
N GLU A 146 7.96 13.44 -15.09
CA GLU A 146 9.24 14.12 -15.24
C GLU A 146 9.49 14.39 -16.75
N GLY A 147 9.43 15.67 -17.14
CA GLY A 147 9.55 16.11 -18.53
C GLY A 147 8.29 16.77 -19.11
N GLU A 148 7.12 16.63 -18.48
CA GLU A 148 5.94 17.39 -18.91
C GLU A 148 6.09 18.90 -18.61
N GLU A 149 5.71 19.75 -19.56
CA GLU A 149 5.79 21.21 -19.43
C GLU A 149 4.50 21.81 -18.86
N THR A 150 4.65 22.65 -17.83
CA THR A 150 3.52 23.35 -17.15
C THR A 150 2.83 24.37 -18.05
N THR A 151 3.50 24.86 -19.10
CA THR A 151 3.00 25.83 -20.08
C THR A 151 1.87 25.26 -20.96
N SER A 152 1.62 23.96 -20.90
CA SER A 152 0.61 23.27 -21.71
C SER A 152 -0.67 22.90 -20.93
N ARG A 153 -0.69 23.11 -19.62
CA ARG A 153 -1.76 22.66 -18.70
C ARG A 153 -2.15 23.73 -17.68
N GLY A 154 -3.37 23.64 -17.14
CA GLY A 154 -3.70 24.34 -15.90
C GLY A 154 -3.04 23.63 -14.72
N ILE A 155 -2.35 24.37 -13.83
CA ILE A 155 -1.65 23.83 -12.66
C ILE A 155 -2.39 24.23 -11.39
N VAL A 156 -2.56 23.29 -10.47
CA VAL A 156 -3.27 23.49 -9.21
C VAL A 156 -2.36 23.32 -8.02
N GLU A 157 -2.59 24.11 -6.97
CA GLU A 157 -2.03 23.87 -5.63
C GLU A 157 -3.17 23.37 -4.74
N VAL A 158 -3.00 22.18 -4.16
CA VAL A 158 -4.06 21.50 -3.40
C VAL A 158 -3.63 21.33 -1.96
N CYS A 159 -4.47 21.78 -1.02
CA CYS A 159 -4.25 21.55 0.40
C CYS A 159 -4.39 20.04 0.71
N PRO A 160 -3.35 19.38 1.24
CA PRO A 160 -3.37 17.93 1.45
C PRO A 160 -4.38 17.47 2.53
N VAL A 161 -4.80 18.37 3.42
CA VAL A 161 -5.72 18.05 4.52
C VAL A 161 -7.18 18.27 4.11
N THR A 162 -7.48 19.41 3.48
CA THR A 162 -8.86 19.79 3.15
C THR A 162 -9.27 19.36 1.75
N HIS A 163 -8.28 19.05 0.90
CA HIS A 163 -8.41 18.87 -0.55
C HIS A 163 -8.88 20.13 -1.27
N ARG A 164 -8.86 21.31 -0.63
CA ARG A 164 -9.20 22.57 -1.29
C ARG A 164 -8.08 22.99 -2.22
N ILE A 165 -8.43 23.41 -3.43
CA ILE A 165 -7.52 24.07 -4.36
C ILE A 165 -7.29 25.49 -3.84
N THR A 166 -6.05 25.79 -3.46
CA THR A 166 -5.65 27.11 -2.92
C THR A 166 -5.24 28.06 -4.03
N ARG A 167 -4.78 27.54 -5.16
CA ARG A 167 -4.38 28.30 -6.33
C ARG A 167 -4.61 27.51 -7.60
N PHE A 168 -5.09 28.18 -8.65
CA PHE A 168 -5.16 27.64 -10.00
C PHE A 168 -4.39 28.58 -10.94
N LEU A 169 -3.50 28.04 -11.77
CA LEU A 169 -2.69 28.81 -12.71
C LEU A 169 -2.90 28.25 -14.11
N GLU A 170 -3.44 29.03 -15.04
CA GLU A 170 -3.61 28.58 -16.42
C GLU A 170 -2.28 28.69 -17.18
N LYS A 171 -1.72 27.55 -17.57
CA LYS A 171 -0.51 27.43 -18.42
C LYS A 171 0.66 28.30 -17.93
N PRO A 172 1.09 28.17 -16.66
CA PRO A 172 2.13 29.00 -16.10
C PRO A 172 3.51 28.69 -16.73
N ASN A 173 4.29 29.75 -16.93
CA ASN A 173 5.71 29.64 -17.24
C ASN A 173 6.47 28.90 -16.14
N ALA A 174 7.56 28.24 -16.51
CA ALA A 174 8.42 27.53 -15.57
C ALA A 174 8.89 28.44 -14.43
N GLY A 175 8.80 27.94 -13.19
CA GLY A 175 9.24 28.64 -11.98
C GLY A 175 8.18 29.48 -11.25
N LEU A 176 6.98 29.68 -11.82
CA LEU A 176 5.88 30.41 -11.15
C LEU A 176 5.23 29.63 -10.00
N THR A 177 5.35 28.31 -10.00
CA THR A 177 4.91 27.43 -8.92
C THR A 177 5.82 26.21 -8.84
N GLY A 178 5.95 25.64 -7.63
CA GLY A 178 6.59 24.34 -7.42
C GLY A 178 5.64 23.16 -7.62
N SER A 179 4.34 23.41 -7.82
CA SER A 179 3.36 22.35 -8.03
C SER A 179 3.52 21.70 -9.40
N ARG A 180 3.43 20.38 -9.42
CA ARG A 180 3.34 19.54 -10.64
C ARG A 180 1.98 18.84 -10.76
N LEU A 181 0.95 19.41 -10.14
CA LEU A 181 -0.41 18.89 -10.22
C LEU A 181 -1.15 19.57 -11.38
N ALA A 182 -1.39 18.83 -12.46
CA ALA A 182 -2.09 19.35 -13.64
C ALA A 182 -3.59 19.06 -13.55
N SER A 183 -4.41 20.09 -13.77
CA SER A 183 -5.85 19.94 -13.93
C SER A 183 -6.21 19.67 -15.39
N VAL A 184 -7.21 18.81 -15.56
CA VAL A 184 -7.84 18.53 -16.85
C VAL A 184 -9.26 19.06 -16.88
N VAL A 185 -9.85 19.16 -18.07
CA VAL A 185 -11.26 19.55 -18.22
C VAL A 185 -12.17 18.41 -17.78
N PHE A 186 -12.20 18.18 -16.49
CA PHE A 186 -13.08 17.24 -15.81
C PHE A 186 -13.47 17.91 -14.50
N TYR A 187 -14.61 18.58 -14.56
CA TYR A 187 -15.09 19.46 -13.51
C TYR A 187 -16.51 19.07 -13.09
N CYS A 188 -16.84 19.23 -11.81
CA CYS A 188 -18.22 19.24 -11.36
C CYS A 188 -18.55 20.64 -10.84
N LEU A 189 -19.60 21.23 -11.40
CA LEU A 189 -20.10 22.55 -11.02
C LEU A 189 -21.47 22.42 -10.35
N ARG A 190 -21.66 23.13 -9.25
CA ARG A 190 -22.96 23.27 -8.60
C ARG A 190 -23.84 24.22 -9.37
N ARG A 191 -25.14 23.98 -9.30
CA ARG A 191 -26.16 24.87 -9.89
C ARG A 191 -26.01 26.33 -9.45
N GLN A 192 -25.55 26.57 -8.22
CA GLN A 192 -25.37 27.94 -7.70
C GLN A 192 -24.21 28.71 -8.35
N THR A 193 -23.26 28.01 -8.96
CA THR A 193 -22.07 28.61 -9.59
C THR A 193 -22.29 28.87 -11.09
N LEU A 194 -23.30 28.25 -11.69
CA LEU A 194 -23.61 28.44 -13.11
C LEU A 194 -23.85 29.91 -13.52
N PRO A 195 -24.50 30.77 -12.70
CA PRO A 195 -24.65 32.19 -13.02
C PRO A 195 -23.32 32.95 -13.16
N CYS A 196 -22.25 32.50 -12.49
CA CYS A 196 -20.94 33.14 -12.56
C CYS A 196 -20.28 33.03 -13.95
N LEU A 197 -20.72 32.09 -14.80
CA LEU A 197 -20.19 31.98 -16.16
C LEU A 197 -20.52 33.23 -16.99
N ALA A 198 -21.73 33.77 -16.86
CA ALA A 198 -22.13 35.00 -17.57
C ALA A 198 -21.27 36.19 -17.12
N GLN A 199 -21.08 36.34 -15.80
CA GLN A 199 -20.21 37.38 -15.24
C GLN A 199 -18.77 37.27 -15.76
N PHE A 200 -18.21 36.05 -15.83
CA PHE A 200 -16.88 35.83 -16.38
C PHE A 200 -16.79 36.24 -17.87
N LEU A 201 -17.82 35.93 -18.66
CA LEU A 201 -17.87 36.28 -20.08
C LEU A 201 -17.97 37.80 -20.32
N ASP A 202 -18.66 38.53 -19.44
CA ASP A 202 -18.73 39.99 -19.49
C ASP A 202 -17.37 40.64 -19.21
N LEU A 203 -16.60 40.06 -18.29
CA LEU A 203 -15.23 40.51 -17.96
C LEU A 203 -14.21 40.15 -19.06
N HIS A 204 -14.48 39.11 -19.85
CA HIS A 204 -13.57 38.58 -20.87
C HIS A 204 -14.22 38.59 -22.26
N PRO A 205 -14.30 39.76 -22.93
CA PRO A 205 -14.96 39.90 -24.23
C PRO A 205 -14.21 39.19 -25.37
N CYS A 206 -12.90 38.96 -25.22
CA CYS A 206 -12.07 38.30 -26.21
C CYS A 206 -12.19 36.77 -26.12
N ALA A 207 -12.42 36.09 -27.25
CA ALA A 207 -12.59 34.63 -27.30
C ALA A 207 -11.36 33.83 -26.83
N GLU A 208 -10.17 34.44 -26.88
CA GLU A 208 -8.90 33.86 -26.42
C GLU A 208 -8.82 33.73 -24.90
N ASP A 209 -9.50 34.60 -24.16
CA ASP A 209 -9.51 34.61 -22.70
C ASP A 209 -10.62 33.73 -22.12
N ARG A 210 -11.56 33.27 -22.96
CA ARG A 210 -12.71 32.43 -22.58
C ARG A 210 -12.38 30.95 -22.43
N MET A 211 -11.18 30.64 -21.96
CA MET A 211 -10.73 29.28 -21.68
C MET A 211 -11.22 28.81 -20.30
N LEU A 212 -11.56 27.53 -20.16
CA LEU A 212 -11.98 26.98 -18.87
C LEU A 212 -10.90 27.12 -17.79
N GLY A 213 -9.62 27.02 -18.13
CA GLY A 213 -8.54 27.24 -17.17
C GLY A 213 -8.48 28.67 -16.63
N ARG A 214 -8.77 29.69 -17.45
CA ARG A 214 -8.89 31.09 -17.01
C ARG A 214 -10.11 31.30 -16.11
N LEU A 215 -11.22 30.62 -16.41
CA LEU A 215 -12.39 30.61 -15.52
C LEU A 215 -12.02 30.06 -14.14
N TRP A 216 -11.32 28.93 -14.07
CA TRP A 216 -10.90 28.37 -12.78
C TRP A 216 -9.87 29.22 -12.05
N GLU A 217 -8.93 29.82 -12.78
CA GLU A 217 -8.00 30.80 -12.22
C GLU A 217 -8.75 31.96 -11.57
N TRP A 218 -9.74 32.54 -12.24
CA TRP A 218 -10.61 33.60 -11.71
C TRP A 218 -11.45 33.12 -10.50
N LEU A 219 -12.16 31.99 -10.62
CA LEU A 219 -13.01 31.45 -9.55
C LEU A 219 -12.22 31.13 -8.27
N VAL A 220 -11.03 30.54 -8.41
CA VAL A 220 -10.20 30.13 -7.26
C VAL A 220 -9.44 31.32 -6.69
N ASN A 221 -8.76 32.09 -7.54
CA ASN A 221 -7.81 33.10 -7.10
C ASN A 221 -8.47 34.45 -6.80
N GLU A 222 -9.54 34.83 -7.50
CA GLU A 222 -10.18 36.14 -7.37
C GLU A 222 -11.50 36.04 -6.57
N GLU A 223 -12.46 35.23 -7.04
CA GLU A 223 -13.76 35.05 -6.38
C GLU A 223 -13.67 34.20 -5.09
N LYS A 224 -12.51 33.56 -4.85
CA LYS A 224 -12.23 32.72 -3.67
C LYS A 224 -13.27 31.62 -3.45
N LEU A 225 -13.85 31.12 -4.53
CA LEU A 225 -14.89 30.10 -4.48
C LEU A 225 -14.30 28.79 -3.92
N PRO A 226 -15.03 28.03 -3.08
CA PRO A 226 -14.54 26.75 -2.60
C PRO A 226 -14.49 25.72 -3.73
N VAL A 227 -13.29 25.44 -4.22
CA VAL A 227 -13.02 24.38 -5.20
C VAL A 227 -12.18 23.30 -4.55
N PHE A 228 -12.58 22.04 -4.71
CA PHE A 228 -11.86 20.88 -4.19
C PHE A 228 -11.18 20.14 -5.34
N GLY A 229 -10.02 19.55 -5.05
CA GLY A 229 -9.28 18.71 -5.97
C GLY A 229 -9.51 17.23 -5.67
N MET A 230 -9.61 16.42 -6.72
CA MET A 230 -9.53 14.96 -6.63
C MET A 230 -8.42 14.46 -7.56
N LYS A 231 -7.44 13.73 -6.99
CA LYS A 231 -6.30 13.16 -7.70
C LYS A 231 -6.75 11.94 -8.49
N LEU A 232 -6.40 11.87 -9.76
CA LEU A 232 -6.38 10.65 -10.54
C LEU A 232 -4.94 10.09 -10.52
N PRO A 233 -4.70 8.88 -9.96
CA PRO A 233 -3.36 8.29 -9.86
C PRO A 233 -2.73 8.05 -11.23
N THR A 234 -3.53 7.65 -12.19
CA THR A 234 -3.12 7.48 -13.58
C THR A 234 -3.31 8.79 -14.31
N GLY A 235 -2.26 9.32 -14.96
CA GLY A 235 -2.35 10.55 -15.71
C GLY A 235 -3.35 10.49 -16.89
N PHE A 236 -3.50 11.61 -17.57
CA PHE A 236 -4.27 11.71 -18.81
C PHE A 236 -3.34 11.77 -20.02
N GLN A 237 -3.77 11.17 -21.12
CA GLN A 237 -3.07 11.25 -22.41
C GLN A 237 -3.86 12.10 -23.39
N LEU A 238 -3.18 12.54 -24.46
CA LEU A 238 -3.77 13.33 -25.54
C LEU A 238 -4.43 14.64 -25.05
N ILE A 239 -3.87 15.33 -24.06
CA ILE A 239 -4.42 16.60 -23.59
C ILE A 239 -3.88 17.77 -24.44
N GLY A 240 -4.78 18.67 -24.85
CA GLY A 240 -4.41 19.88 -25.60
C GLY A 240 -4.09 19.61 -27.07
N GLN A 241 -3.11 20.34 -27.62
CA GLN A 241 -2.67 20.19 -29.00
C GLN A 241 -1.89 18.87 -29.16
N VAL A 242 -2.40 17.98 -30.00
CA VAL A 242 -1.88 16.63 -30.21
C VAL A 242 -1.34 16.51 -31.63
N GLY A 243 -0.09 16.03 -31.76
CA GLY A 243 0.54 15.70 -33.03
C GLY A 243 0.36 14.24 -33.43
N LEU A 244 0.82 13.88 -34.63
CA LEU A 244 0.76 12.49 -35.12
C LEU A 244 1.64 11.55 -34.26
N ALA A 245 2.75 12.05 -33.72
CA ALA A 245 3.61 11.29 -32.80
C ALA A 245 2.89 10.90 -31.50
N ASP A 246 2.14 11.83 -30.91
CA ASP A 246 1.37 11.56 -29.69
C ASP A 246 0.25 10.54 -29.93
N TYR A 247 -0.44 10.67 -31.06
CA TYR A 247 -1.49 9.76 -31.48
C TYR A 247 -0.96 8.35 -31.79
N THR A 248 0.20 8.23 -32.45
CA THR A 248 0.82 6.93 -32.74
C THR A 248 1.41 6.27 -31.49
N LYS A 249 2.02 7.05 -30.59
CA LYS A 249 2.45 6.56 -29.26
C LYS A 249 1.27 6.00 -28.47
N TRP A 250 0.14 6.70 -28.51
CA TRP A 250 -1.11 6.24 -27.92
C TRP A 250 -1.61 4.92 -28.54
N LEU A 251 -1.73 4.84 -29.87
CA LEU A 251 -2.15 3.60 -30.55
C LEU A 251 -1.25 2.42 -30.19
N ALA A 252 0.07 2.63 -30.12
CA ALA A 252 1.03 1.59 -29.75
C ALA A 252 0.85 1.13 -28.30
N HIS A 253 0.68 2.05 -27.35
CA HIS A 253 0.47 1.73 -25.93
C HIS A 253 -0.79 0.87 -25.72
N TYR A 254 -1.89 1.20 -26.40
CA TYR A 254 -3.15 0.48 -26.24
C TYR A 254 -3.23 -0.82 -27.05
N SER A 255 -2.52 -0.91 -28.18
CA SER A 255 -2.44 -2.16 -28.94
C SER A 255 -1.69 -3.22 -28.14
N ALA A 256 -0.67 -2.81 -27.39
CA ALA A 256 0.04 -3.67 -26.45
C ALA A 256 -0.83 -4.11 -25.25
N LYS A 257 -1.74 -3.25 -24.75
CA LYS A 257 -2.69 -3.61 -23.69
C LYS A 257 -3.80 -4.56 -24.16
N GLN A 258 -4.27 -4.46 -25.42
CA GLN A 258 -5.34 -5.35 -25.96
C GLN A 258 -4.83 -6.73 -26.37
N GLN A 259 -3.56 -6.87 -26.74
CA GLN A 259 -2.94 -8.18 -26.95
C GLN A 259 -2.67 -8.80 -25.58
N GLU A 260 -3.67 -9.51 -25.03
CA GLU A 260 -3.65 -10.21 -23.75
C GLU A 260 -2.31 -10.91 -23.49
N SER A 261 -1.45 -10.24 -22.72
CA SER A 261 -0.56 -10.91 -21.80
C SER A 261 -1.20 -10.68 -20.42
N PRO A 262 -1.40 -11.71 -19.59
CA PRO A 262 -1.87 -11.49 -18.22
C PRO A 262 -0.92 -10.48 -17.59
N GLY A 263 -1.47 -9.36 -17.10
CA GLY A 263 -0.69 -8.31 -16.46
C GLY A 263 0.30 -8.96 -15.49
N LYS A 264 1.59 -8.61 -15.60
CA LYS A 264 2.66 -9.24 -14.82
C LYS A 264 2.22 -9.27 -13.35
N PRO A 265 2.21 -10.44 -12.69
CA PRO A 265 1.72 -10.54 -11.32
C PRO A 265 2.52 -9.61 -10.41
N ILE A 266 1.80 -8.81 -9.63
CA ILE A 266 2.38 -7.94 -8.60
C ILE A 266 2.49 -8.78 -7.34
N THR A 267 3.71 -9.20 -7.05
CA THR A 267 4.04 -9.91 -5.80
C THR A 267 4.69 -8.93 -4.83
N SER A 268 4.19 -8.89 -3.60
CA SER A 268 4.80 -8.13 -2.52
C SER A 268 4.91 -8.98 -1.26
N ARG A 269 6.06 -8.86 -0.60
CA ARG A 269 6.37 -9.58 0.63
C ARG A 269 6.42 -8.63 1.83
N SER A 270 5.99 -9.12 2.98
CA SER A 270 6.19 -8.49 4.28
C SER A 270 6.74 -9.53 5.24
N TYR A 271 7.72 -9.13 6.04
CA TYR A 271 8.45 -10.05 6.90
C TYR A 271 7.82 -10.13 8.30
N ALA A 272 8.04 -11.25 8.96
CA ALA A 272 7.78 -11.34 10.39
C ALA A 272 8.69 -10.38 11.15
N ARG A 273 8.34 -10.12 12.40
CA ARG A 273 9.10 -9.21 13.27
C ARG A 273 9.32 -9.79 14.65
N ILE A 274 10.38 -9.34 15.31
CA ILE A 274 10.64 -9.60 16.72
C ILE A 274 10.77 -8.27 17.48
N GLY A 275 10.02 -8.13 18.58
CA GLY A 275 10.20 -7.04 19.53
C GLY A 275 11.41 -7.31 20.41
N LEU A 276 12.45 -6.49 20.26
CA LEU A 276 13.70 -6.64 21.02
C LEU A 276 13.59 -5.99 22.39
N MET A 277 12.99 -4.79 22.48
CA MET A 277 12.87 -4.07 23.75
C MET A 277 11.57 -3.26 23.81
N GLY A 278 11.08 -3.04 25.03
CA GLY A 278 10.01 -2.08 25.32
C GLY A 278 8.59 -2.62 25.18
N ASN A 279 8.38 -3.76 24.53
CA ASN A 279 7.07 -4.38 24.46
C ASN A 279 6.61 -4.88 25.85
N PRO A 280 5.36 -4.64 26.26
CA PRO A 280 4.20 -4.24 25.43
C PRO A 280 3.83 -2.73 25.47
N SER A 281 4.78 -1.81 25.70
CA SER A 281 4.47 -0.39 25.96
C SER A 281 3.99 0.43 24.75
N ASP A 282 3.98 -0.15 23.54
CA ASP A 282 3.57 0.53 22.31
C ASP A 282 2.10 0.98 22.29
N GLY A 283 1.24 0.27 23.01
CA GLY A 283 -0.16 0.67 23.22
C GLY A 283 -0.39 1.65 24.39
N PHE A 284 0.68 2.10 25.06
CA PHE A 284 0.62 2.79 26.36
C PHE A 284 1.48 4.06 26.42
N ASN A 285 1.68 4.71 25.26
CA ASN A 285 2.53 5.88 25.10
C ASN A 285 4.02 5.62 25.43
N GLY A 286 4.47 4.39 25.29
CA GLY A 286 5.86 3.99 25.56
C GLY A 286 6.75 4.00 24.33
N LYS A 287 7.87 3.30 24.44
CA LYS A 287 8.89 3.19 23.40
C LYS A 287 9.25 1.73 23.18
N THR A 288 9.63 1.39 21.95
CA THR A 288 10.04 0.02 21.61
C THR A 288 11.18 0.00 20.60
N ILE A 289 11.92 -1.11 20.58
CA ILE A 289 12.85 -1.45 19.50
C ILE A 289 12.41 -2.80 18.96
N ALA A 290 12.20 -2.89 17.64
CA ALA A 290 11.87 -4.13 16.96
C ALA A 290 12.67 -4.26 15.66
N MET A 291 12.80 -5.49 15.17
CA MET A 291 13.36 -5.74 13.85
C MET A 291 12.48 -6.67 13.02
N THR A 292 12.56 -6.54 11.70
CA THR A 292 12.06 -7.55 10.76
C THR A 292 13.07 -8.69 10.60
N ILE A 293 12.56 -9.91 10.42
CA ILE A 293 13.36 -11.13 10.26
C ILE A 293 13.01 -11.83 8.94
N ALA A 294 14.03 -12.19 8.17
CA ALA A 294 13.88 -12.84 6.86
C ALA A 294 13.47 -14.31 6.96
N ASN A 295 13.59 -14.93 8.15
CA ASN A 295 13.20 -16.32 8.39
C ASN A 295 11.75 -16.61 8.00
N PHE A 296 10.86 -15.65 8.26
CA PHE A 296 9.44 -15.81 8.03
C PHE A 296 8.84 -14.60 7.32
N TRP A 297 7.87 -14.86 6.46
CA TRP A 297 7.27 -13.88 5.57
C TRP A 297 5.82 -14.23 5.28
N ALA A 298 5.05 -13.18 4.96
CA ALA A 298 3.78 -13.27 4.27
C ALA A 298 3.94 -12.62 2.89
N GLU A 299 3.44 -13.28 1.86
CA GLU A 299 3.51 -12.82 0.49
C GLU A 299 2.10 -12.77 -0.08
N VAL A 300 1.84 -11.72 -0.85
CA VAL A 300 0.58 -11.54 -1.57
C VAL A 300 0.90 -11.38 -3.04
N THR A 301 0.15 -12.08 -3.88
CA THR A 301 0.20 -11.93 -5.33
C THR A 301 -1.13 -11.38 -5.80
N LEU A 302 -1.06 -10.27 -6.53
CA LEU A 302 -2.18 -9.64 -7.21
C LEU A 302 -1.96 -9.78 -8.72
N THR A 303 -2.95 -10.35 -9.42
CA THR A 303 -2.92 -10.47 -10.89
C THR A 303 -4.19 -9.85 -11.45
N GLU A 304 -4.06 -8.99 -12.46
CA GLU A 304 -5.21 -8.43 -13.15
C GLU A 304 -6.10 -9.55 -13.71
N SER A 305 -7.42 -9.43 -13.54
CA SER A 305 -8.39 -10.43 -13.99
C SER A 305 -9.73 -9.80 -14.32
N GLN A 306 -10.55 -10.47 -15.12
CA GLN A 306 -11.87 -9.95 -15.52
C GLN A 306 -12.81 -9.71 -14.32
N THR A 307 -12.71 -10.55 -13.28
CA THR A 307 -13.49 -10.46 -12.04
C THR A 307 -12.58 -10.26 -10.84
N LEU A 308 -13.06 -9.55 -9.81
CA LEU A 308 -12.36 -9.44 -8.53
C LEU A 308 -12.53 -10.76 -7.75
N VAL A 309 -11.43 -11.46 -7.47
CA VAL A 309 -11.43 -12.77 -6.81
C VAL A 309 -10.46 -12.75 -5.63
N LEU A 310 -10.94 -13.14 -4.45
CA LEU A 310 -10.08 -13.41 -3.30
C LEU A 310 -9.95 -14.93 -3.15
N VAL A 311 -8.75 -15.46 -3.37
CA VAL A 311 -8.50 -16.91 -3.37
C VAL A 311 -8.25 -17.38 -1.93
N PRO A 312 -9.08 -18.31 -1.39
CA PRO A 312 -8.83 -18.91 -0.08
C PRO A 312 -7.50 -19.67 -0.08
N HIS A 313 -6.72 -19.54 0.99
CA HIS A 313 -5.50 -20.33 1.12
C HIS A 313 -5.86 -21.79 1.45
N PRO A 314 -5.29 -22.81 0.77
CA PRO A 314 -5.68 -24.21 0.97
C PRO A 314 -5.53 -24.69 2.42
N LEU A 315 -4.43 -24.31 3.09
CA LEU A 315 -4.17 -24.66 4.49
C LEU A 315 -4.80 -23.70 5.52
N ASN A 316 -4.83 -22.39 5.24
CA ASN A 316 -5.15 -21.38 6.23
C ASN A 316 -6.61 -20.89 6.14
N ASP A 317 -7.29 -21.15 5.02
CA ASP A 317 -8.73 -20.93 4.80
C ASP A 317 -9.36 -22.20 4.19
N PRO A 318 -9.27 -23.37 4.85
CA PRO A 318 -9.77 -24.61 4.28
C PRO A 318 -11.29 -24.54 4.09
N THR A 319 -11.74 -24.88 2.90
CA THR A 319 -13.17 -24.97 2.53
C THR A 319 -13.62 -26.41 2.28
N GLU A 320 -12.67 -27.34 2.25
CA GLU A 320 -12.89 -28.76 2.04
C GLU A 320 -12.21 -29.54 3.16
N PHE A 321 -12.90 -30.55 3.69
CA PHE A 321 -12.45 -31.35 4.83
C PHE A 321 -12.72 -32.83 4.55
N GLY A 322 -11.86 -33.72 5.05
CA GLY A 322 -12.02 -35.16 4.87
C GLY A 322 -13.26 -35.73 5.57
N SER A 323 -13.68 -35.12 6.68
CA SER A 323 -14.85 -35.52 7.46
C SER A 323 -15.32 -34.39 8.39
N LEU A 324 -16.49 -34.56 9.01
CA LEU A 324 -16.97 -33.66 10.08
C LEU A 324 -16.04 -33.67 11.31
N GLN A 325 -15.41 -34.82 11.60
CA GLN A 325 -14.46 -34.92 12.70
C GLN A 325 -13.20 -34.09 12.43
N ASP A 326 -12.71 -34.09 11.19
CA ASP A 326 -11.57 -33.27 10.79
C ASP A 326 -11.89 -31.78 10.91
N LEU A 327 -13.06 -31.36 10.39
CA LEU A 327 -13.56 -29.99 10.56
C LEU A 327 -13.63 -29.60 12.05
N TYR A 328 -14.22 -30.44 12.90
CA TYR A 328 -14.30 -30.18 14.34
C TYR A 328 -12.92 -29.98 14.99
N CYS A 329 -11.98 -30.88 14.70
CA CYS A 329 -10.63 -30.84 15.27
C CYS A 329 -9.85 -29.61 14.80
N ILE A 330 -9.88 -29.32 13.49
CA ILE A 330 -9.19 -28.16 12.90
C ILE A 330 -9.81 -26.87 13.42
N SER A 331 -11.13 -26.69 13.32
CA SER A 331 -11.79 -25.45 13.78
C SER A 331 -11.60 -25.19 15.27
N ARG A 332 -11.53 -26.24 16.10
CA ARG A 332 -11.24 -26.09 17.53
C ARG A 332 -9.81 -25.61 17.79
N LYS A 333 -8.83 -26.09 17.02
CA LYS A 333 -7.41 -25.75 17.17
C LYS A 333 -7.06 -24.39 16.53
N GLU A 334 -7.56 -24.17 15.33
CA GLU A 334 -7.14 -23.10 14.43
C GLU A 334 -8.12 -21.93 14.35
N GLY A 335 -9.30 -22.11 14.94
CA GLY A 335 -10.41 -21.19 14.81
C GLY A 335 -11.11 -21.29 13.46
N TYR A 336 -11.97 -20.32 13.19
CA TYR A 336 -12.83 -20.29 12.00
C TYR A 336 -12.35 -19.29 10.94
N LEU A 337 -11.40 -18.42 11.28
CA LEU A 337 -11.04 -17.25 10.50
C LEU A 337 -9.56 -17.27 10.12
N GLY A 338 -9.29 -17.36 8.81
CA GLY A 338 -7.95 -17.32 8.24
C GLY A 338 -7.54 -15.95 7.69
N GLY A 339 -6.72 -15.94 6.64
CA GLY A 339 -6.20 -14.73 6.03
C GLY A 339 -7.15 -14.10 5.02
N LEU A 340 -8.14 -14.84 4.52
CA LEU A 340 -9.11 -14.32 3.54
C LEU A 340 -9.83 -13.05 4.04
N ARG A 341 -10.23 -13.03 5.33
CA ARG A 341 -10.85 -11.85 5.95
C ARG A 341 -9.90 -10.64 6.00
N LEU A 342 -8.60 -10.88 6.13
CA LEU A 342 -7.59 -9.81 6.19
C LEU A 342 -7.46 -9.17 4.80
N LEU A 343 -7.43 -9.99 3.74
CA LEU A 343 -7.45 -9.49 2.37
C LEU A 343 -8.68 -8.62 2.12
N GLN A 344 -9.88 -9.14 2.44
CA GLN A 344 -11.14 -8.46 2.21
C GLN A 344 -11.24 -7.13 2.99
N ALA A 345 -10.89 -7.14 4.28
CA ALA A 345 -10.89 -5.94 5.11
C ALA A 345 -9.89 -4.89 4.58
N THR A 346 -8.71 -5.33 4.13
CA THR A 346 -7.70 -4.44 3.54
C THR A 346 -8.23 -3.77 2.27
N CYS A 347 -8.82 -4.52 1.33
CA CYS A 347 -9.41 -3.98 0.12
C CYS A 347 -10.52 -2.97 0.41
N LYS A 348 -11.43 -3.28 1.36
CA LYS A 348 -12.50 -2.37 1.78
C LYS A 348 -11.94 -1.07 2.36
N LYS A 349 -10.99 -1.15 3.31
CA LYS A 349 -10.38 0.02 3.94
C LYS A 349 -9.57 0.83 2.94
N PHE A 350 -8.90 0.20 1.99
CA PHE A 350 -8.14 0.86 0.93
C PHE A 350 -9.06 1.69 0.03
N TYR A 351 -10.16 1.10 -0.45
CA TYR A 351 -11.15 1.84 -1.25
C TYR A 351 -11.74 3.03 -0.47
N HIS A 352 -12.07 2.82 0.80
CA HIS A 352 -12.57 3.89 1.67
C HIS A 352 -11.53 5.01 1.87
N PHE A 353 -10.26 4.64 2.10
CA PHE A 353 -9.16 5.59 2.25
C PHE A 353 -9.01 6.45 0.99
N CYS A 354 -8.93 5.84 -0.19
CA CYS A 354 -8.80 6.57 -1.45
C CYS A 354 -9.99 7.51 -1.67
N SER A 355 -11.22 7.04 -1.43
CA SER A 355 -12.41 7.90 -1.52
C SER A 355 -12.37 9.09 -0.57
N LYS A 356 -11.87 8.92 0.66
CA LYS A 356 -11.77 9.99 1.65
C LYS A 356 -10.68 11.01 1.30
N GLN A 357 -9.54 10.52 0.80
CA GLN A 357 -8.40 11.34 0.39
C GLN A 357 -8.57 12.01 -0.99
N GLY A 358 -9.74 11.87 -1.62
CA GLY A 358 -9.97 12.40 -2.96
C GLY A 358 -9.04 11.76 -3.98
N ILE A 359 -8.83 10.44 -3.90
CA ILE A 359 -8.08 9.66 -4.88
C ILE A 359 -9.06 8.80 -5.67
N ALA A 360 -9.09 9.05 -6.98
CA ALA A 360 -9.96 8.42 -7.94
C ALA A 360 -9.37 7.07 -8.39
N LEU A 361 -9.94 5.96 -7.94
CA LEU A 361 -9.50 4.62 -8.32
C LEU A 361 -10.13 4.21 -9.65
N SER A 362 -9.33 3.53 -10.49
CA SER A 362 -9.86 2.87 -11.67
C SER A 362 -10.63 1.60 -11.32
N LYS A 363 -11.66 1.32 -12.11
CA LYS A 363 -12.52 0.13 -12.08
C LYS A 363 -11.79 -1.05 -12.72
N GLN A 364 -10.66 -1.42 -12.13
CA GLN A 364 -9.89 -2.61 -12.50
C GLN A 364 -10.20 -3.74 -11.53
N ASN A 365 -10.29 -4.95 -12.06
CA ASN A 365 -10.52 -6.18 -11.30
C ASN A 365 -9.22 -6.98 -11.20
N PHE A 366 -9.10 -7.78 -10.14
CA PHE A 366 -7.90 -8.56 -9.88
C PHE A 366 -8.19 -9.81 -9.06
N THR A 367 -7.32 -10.80 -9.21
CA THR A 367 -7.26 -11.99 -8.38
C THR A 367 -6.17 -11.80 -7.35
N LEU A 368 -6.54 -11.93 -6.07
CA LEU A 368 -5.66 -11.78 -4.93
C LEU A 368 -5.51 -13.12 -4.21
N LYS A 369 -4.27 -13.56 -4.01
CA LYS A 369 -3.92 -14.73 -3.22
C LYS A 369 -2.78 -14.41 -2.27
N TYR A 370 -2.65 -15.16 -1.19
CA TYR A 370 -1.55 -15.01 -0.25
C TYR A 370 -0.92 -16.37 0.06
N ASP A 371 0.33 -16.32 0.52
CA ASP A 371 1.05 -17.45 1.12
C ASP A 371 1.84 -16.94 2.33
N THR A 372 2.12 -17.80 3.30
CA THR A 372 2.86 -17.43 4.50
C THR A 372 3.49 -18.64 5.16
N ASN A 373 4.74 -18.48 5.60
CA ASN A 373 5.41 -19.44 6.48
C ASN A 373 5.50 -18.92 7.94
N ILE A 374 4.85 -17.78 8.27
CA ILE A 374 4.82 -17.25 9.63
C ILE A 374 3.94 -18.16 10.49
N PRO A 375 4.48 -18.78 11.55
CA PRO A 375 3.69 -19.68 12.38
C PRO A 375 2.53 -18.92 13.05
N ARG A 376 1.36 -19.57 13.15
CA ARG A 376 0.17 -18.97 13.76
C ARG A 376 0.35 -18.89 15.28
N GLN A 377 -0.22 -17.85 15.88
CA GLN A 377 -0.33 -17.69 17.34
C GLN A 377 0.99 -17.67 18.16
N VAL A 378 2.15 -17.50 17.52
CA VAL A 378 3.45 -17.39 18.22
C VAL A 378 3.95 -15.94 18.37
N GLY A 379 3.06 -14.97 18.17
CA GLY A 379 3.37 -13.57 18.41
C GLY A 379 4.40 -12.98 17.45
N LEU A 380 4.51 -13.48 16.21
CA LEU A 380 5.45 -13.02 15.16
C LEU A 380 4.84 -12.06 14.10
N ALA A 381 3.66 -11.49 14.39
CA ALA A 381 2.94 -10.53 13.52
C ALA A 381 2.50 -11.07 12.14
N GLY A 382 2.02 -12.32 12.10
CA GLY A 382 1.53 -12.93 10.86
C GLY A 382 0.34 -12.21 10.23
N SER A 383 -0.64 -11.75 11.03
CA SER A 383 -1.82 -11.06 10.51
C SER A 383 -1.47 -9.73 9.84
N SER A 384 -0.69 -8.88 10.52
CA SER A 384 -0.29 -7.58 9.97
C SER A 384 0.69 -7.71 8.81
N ALA A 385 1.48 -8.80 8.74
CA ALA A 385 2.30 -9.10 7.56
C ALA A 385 1.43 -9.31 6.31
N ILE A 386 0.33 -10.06 6.42
CA ILE A 386 -0.63 -10.29 5.31
C ILE A 386 -1.29 -8.97 4.90
N VAL A 387 -1.75 -8.16 5.86
CA VAL A 387 -2.34 -6.85 5.59
C VAL A 387 -1.33 -5.91 4.92
N SER A 388 -0.09 -5.87 5.42
CA SER A 388 1.00 -5.05 4.86
C SER A 388 1.34 -5.47 3.43
N ALA A 389 1.51 -6.77 3.16
CA ALA A 389 1.77 -7.29 1.83
C ALA A 389 0.61 -6.99 0.86
N THR A 390 -0.63 -7.11 1.33
CA THR A 390 -1.83 -6.76 0.54
C THR A 390 -1.84 -5.27 0.19
N LEU A 391 -1.58 -4.40 1.16
CA LEU A 391 -1.51 -2.96 0.94
C LEU A 391 -0.42 -2.62 -0.09
N LYS A 392 0.78 -3.22 0.02
CA LYS A 392 1.87 -3.02 -0.95
C LYS A 392 1.42 -3.38 -2.38
N CYS A 393 0.71 -4.50 -2.57
CA CYS A 393 0.17 -4.89 -3.88
C CYS A 393 -0.89 -3.92 -4.39
N LEU A 394 -1.84 -3.50 -3.55
CA LEU A 394 -2.89 -2.54 -3.93
C LEU A 394 -2.31 -1.17 -4.32
N MET A 395 -1.31 -0.70 -3.56
CA MET A 395 -0.62 0.56 -3.88
C MET A 395 0.07 0.50 -5.24
N LYS A 396 0.79 -0.58 -5.53
CA LYS A 396 1.42 -0.80 -6.85
C LYS A 396 0.38 -0.93 -7.96
N PHE A 397 -0.69 -1.68 -7.74
CA PHE A 397 -1.73 -1.92 -8.75
C PHE A 397 -2.51 -0.64 -9.13
N TYR A 398 -2.78 0.22 -8.15
CA TYR A 398 -3.51 1.48 -8.35
C TYR A 398 -2.62 2.73 -8.45
N ASN A 399 -1.31 2.56 -8.61
CA ASN A 399 -0.32 3.65 -8.70
C ASN A 399 -0.38 4.66 -7.54
N ILE A 400 -0.63 4.18 -6.31
CA ILE A 400 -0.60 4.99 -5.09
C ILE A 400 0.85 5.10 -4.62
N THR A 401 1.32 6.34 -4.45
CA THR A 401 2.73 6.63 -4.15
C THR A 401 3.01 6.78 -2.65
N ASP A 402 4.30 6.93 -2.29
CA ASP A 402 4.75 7.34 -0.95
C ASP A 402 4.23 8.73 -0.54
N GLY A 403 3.92 9.61 -1.50
CA GLY A 403 3.28 10.90 -1.23
C GLY A 403 1.80 10.77 -0.86
N ASP A 404 1.09 9.85 -1.52
CA ASP A 404 -0.35 9.64 -1.31
C ASP A 404 -0.67 8.91 0.00
N LEU A 405 0.17 7.95 0.37
CA LEU A 405 0.07 7.23 1.64
C LEU A 405 1.48 7.11 2.26
N PRO A 406 1.92 8.11 3.05
CA PRO A 406 3.25 8.11 3.67
C PRO A 406 3.47 6.98 4.67
N ARG A 407 4.73 6.58 4.89
CA ARG A 407 5.09 5.44 5.76
C ARG A 407 4.48 5.48 7.17
N PRO A 408 4.51 6.61 7.93
CA PRO A 408 3.84 6.65 9.24
C PRO A 408 2.34 6.38 9.15
N VAL A 409 1.69 6.91 8.11
CA VAL A 409 0.25 6.76 7.87
C VAL A 409 -0.09 5.33 7.43
N ARG A 410 0.81 4.64 6.69
CA ARG A 410 0.65 3.21 6.35
C ARG A 410 0.57 2.35 7.61
N ALA A 411 1.43 2.60 8.59
CA ALA A 411 1.41 1.83 9.83
C ALA A 411 0.05 1.96 10.55
N ASN A 412 -0.48 3.19 10.62
CA ASN A 412 -1.81 3.46 11.14
C ASN A 412 -2.92 2.82 10.29
N PHE A 413 -2.81 2.85 8.96
CA PHE A 413 -3.77 2.19 8.07
C PHE A 413 -3.84 0.69 8.36
N ILE A 414 -2.68 0.02 8.44
CA ILE A 414 -2.59 -1.43 8.71
C ILE A 414 -3.20 -1.73 10.08
N LEU A 415 -2.91 -0.91 11.09
CA LEU A 415 -3.52 -1.04 12.42
C LEU A 415 -5.05 -0.93 12.34
N ASN A 416 -5.57 0.07 11.61
CA ASN A 416 -7.00 0.35 11.51
C ASN A 416 -7.77 -0.74 10.74
N VAL A 417 -7.12 -1.50 9.85
CA VAL A 417 -7.72 -2.70 9.24
C VAL A 417 -8.04 -3.74 10.32
N GLU A 418 -7.17 -3.90 11.31
CA GLU A 418 -7.41 -4.88 12.38
C GLU A 418 -8.31 -4.33 13.47
N THR A 419 -8.09 -3.10 13.93
CA THR A 419 -8.80 -2.53 15.09
C THR A 419 -10.19 -1.99 14.76
N GLU A 420 -10.33 -1.22 13.67
CA GLU A 420 -11.60 -0.55 13.34
C GLU A 420 -12.50 -1.41 12.45
N GLU A 421 -11.91 -2.22 11.56
CA GLU A 421 -12.67 -3.02 10.59
C GLU A 421 -12.91 -4.45 11.09
N LEU A 422 -11.90 -5.10 11.67
CA LEU A 422 -12.00 -6.48 12.16
C LEU A 422 -12.17 -6.60 13.67
N PHE A 423 -12.14 -5.48 14.41
CA PHE A 423 -12.28 -5.41 15.87
C PHE A 423 -11.27 -6.29 16.64
N ILE A 424 -10.08 -6.48 16.06
CA ILE A 424 -8.95 -7.19 16.66
C ILE A 424 -8.16 -6.21 17.54
N THR A 425 -7.90 -6.60 18.78
CA THR A 425 -7.01 -5.83 19.66
C THR A 425 -5.56 -5.97 19.17
N ALA A 426 -4.94 -4.85 18.79
CA ALA A 426 -3.60 -4.81 18.23
C ALA A 426 -2.84 -3.56 18.69
N GLY A 427 -1.51 -3.67 18.73
CA GLY A 427 -0.57 -2.58 18.96
C GLY A 427 0.08 -2.09 17.66
N LEU A 428 0.71 -0.92 17.71
CA LEU A 428 1.26 -0.24 16.53
C LEU A 428 2.67 -0.73 16.17
N GLN A 429 3.43 -1.27 17.13
CA GLN A 429 4.83 -1.69 16.96
C GLN A 429 5.04 -2.57 15.72
N ASP A 430 4.25 -3.64 15.63
CA ASP A 430 4.32 -4.64 14.56
C ASP A 430 4.16 -4.01 13.17
N ARG A 431 3.23 -3.05 13.05
CA ARG A 431 2.87 -2.43 11.77
C ARG A 431 3.94 -1.42 11.36
N VAL A 432 4.49 -0.67 12.31
CA VAL A 432 5.59 0.27 12.05
C VAL A 432 6.81 -0.48 11.56
N VAL A 433 7.28 -1.50 12.30
CA VAL A 433 8.50 -2.22 11.91
C VAL A 433 8.33 -2.95 10.56
N GLN A 434 7.13 -3.44 10.24
CA GLN A 434 6.84 -4.07 8.94
C GLN A 434 6.74 -3.08 7.76
N VAL A 435 6.49 -1.80 8.03
CA VAL A 435 6.48 -0.73 7.01
C VAL A 435 7.89 -0.16 6.81
N TYR A 436 8.63 0.02 7.90
CA TYR A 436 9.97 0.62 7.87
C TYR A 436 11.05 -0.39 7.51
N GLU A 437 10.85 -1.66 7.85
CA GLU A 437 11.79 -2.77 7.66
C GLU A 437 13.15 -2.53 8.36
N GLY A 438 14.00 -3.56 8.46
CA GLY A 438 15.23 -3.48 9.24
C GLY A 438 15.00 -3.42 10.75
N LEU A 439 15.87 -2.69 11.46
CA LEU A 439 15.86 -2.42 12.90
C LEU A 439 15.33 -1.01 13.14
N VAL A 440 14.32 -0.87 13.98
CA VAL A 440 13.62 0.42 14.16
C VAL A 440 13.43 0.69 15.65
N TYR A 441 13.86 1.88 16.08
CA TYR A 441 13.48 2.48 17.35
C TYR A 441 12.18 3.28 17.14
N MET A 442 11.21 3.09 18.04
CA MET A 442 9.88 3.66 17.91
C MET A 442 9.46 4.32 19.22
N ASP A 443 9.09 5.60 19.15
CA ASP A 443 8.54 6.38 20.25
C ASP A 443 7.07 6.68 19.99
N PHE A 444 6.19 6.17 20.86
CA PHE A 444 4.74 6.36 20.80
C PHE A 444 4.26 7.40 21.82
N GLY A 445 5.15 8.27 22.30
CA GLY A 445 4.85 9.30 23.28
C GLY A 445 3.60 10.10 22.95
N LYS A 446 2.80 10.41 23.99
CA LYS A 446 1.48 11.03 23.85
C LYS A 446 1.51 12.31 23.02
N GLU A 447 2.49 13.18 23.27
CA GLU A 447 2.65 14.45 22.56
C GLU A 447 2.89 14.27 21.06
N LEU A 448 3.66 13.24 20.67
CA LEU A 448 3.90 12.89 19.27
C LEU A 448 2.63 12.38 18.61
N MET A 449 1.95 11.43 19.27
CA MET A 449 0.74 10.80 18.76
C MET A 449 -0.41 11.80 18.62
N GLU A 450 -0.61 12.70 19.59
CA GLU A 450 -1.65 13.73 19.55
C GLU A 450 -1.29 14.89 18.60
N GLY A 451 -0.01 15.29 18.56
CA GLY A 451 0.45 16.41 17.75
C GLY A 451 0.57 16.10 16.24
N LYS A 452 1.12 14.93 15.89
CA LYS A 452 1.37 14.52 14.49
C LYS A 452 0.39 13.47 13.97
N GLY A 453 -0.31 12.75 14.86
CA GLY A 453 -1.13 11.58 14.51
C GLY A 453 -0.33 10.27 14.38
N TYR A 454 0.98 10.29 14.63
CA TYR A 454 1.89 9.14 14.59
C TYR A 454 3.14 9.40 15.46
N GLY A 455 3.87 8.34 15.78
CA GLY A 455 5.04 8.37 16.64
C GLY A 455 6.33 8.80 15.93
N GLU A 456 7.45 8.82 16.63
CA GLU A 456 8.77 8.99 16.03
C GLU A 456 9.40 7.64 15.73
N TYR A 457 9.74 7.39 14.47
CA TYR A 457 10.24 6.10 14.00
C TYR A 457 11.62 6.29 13.36
N ILE A 458 12.65 5.76 14.01
CA ILE A 458 14.05 5.98 13.66
C ILE A 458 14.66 4.64 13.22
N PRO A 459 14.96 4.44 11.92
CA PRO A 459 15.77 3.32 11.46
C PRO A 459 17.15 3.33 12.12
N MET A 460 17.62 2.17 12.53
CA MET A 460 18.92 1.97 13.16
C MET A 460 19.83 1.12 12.27
N ASP A 461 21.14 1.22 12.50
CA ASP A 461 22.13 0.42 11.76
C ASP A 461 22.00 -1.07 12.12
N MET A 462 21.86 -1.91 11.08
CA MET A 462 21.77 -3.37 11.22
C MET A 462 23.09 -4.00 11.69
N ASN A 463 24.23 -3.33 11.47
CA ASN A 463 25.55 -3.79 11.92
C ASN A 463 25.75 -3.70 13.44
N CYS A 464 24.80 -3.09 14.16
CA CYS A 464 24.77 -3.01 15.61
C CYS A 464 24.07 -4.22 16.27
N LEU A 465 23.74 -5.27 15.51
CA LEU A 465 23.04 -6.43 16.05
C LEU A 465 24.00 -7.55 16.46
N PRO A 466 23.87 -8.09 17.68
CA PRO A 466 24.53 -9.34 18.03
C PRO A 466 23.81 -10.53 17.37
N PRO A 467 24.43 -11.71 17.33
CA PRO A 467 23.73 -12.94 16.96
C PRO A 467 22.57 -13.23 17.92
N LEU A 468 21.36 -13.31 17.37
CA LEU A 468 20.14 -13.64 18.11
C LEU A 468 19.59 -15.00 17.68
N TRP A 469 18.83 -15.62 18.56
CA TRP A 469 18.10 -16.84 18.29
C TRP A 469 16.62 -16.66 18.65
N LEU A 470 15.77 -17.47 18.01
CA LEU A 470 14.33 -17.51 18.22
C LEU A 470 13.91 -18.95 18.50
N ALA A 471 13.11 -19.15 19.55
CA ALA A 471 12.41 -20.40 19.79
C ALA A 471 10.90 -20.16 19.93
N TYR A 472 10.08 -21.08 19.46
CA TYR A 472 8.63 -20.98 19.57
C TYR A 472 7.97 -22.34 19.79
N LEU A 473 6.78 -22.32 20.39
CA LEU A 473 6.01 -23.54 20.67
C LEU A 473 5.52 -24.15 19.35
N GLY A 474 5.73 -25.45 19.16
CA GLY A 474 5.21 -26.17 17.98
C GLY A 474 3.69 -26.32 17.98
N ASP A 475 3.07 -26.34 19.17
CA ASP A 475 1.62 -26.34 19.35
C ASP A 475 1.25 -25.32 20.44
N PRO A 476 1.11 -24.02 20.10
CA PRO A 476 0.79 -23.00 21.08
C PRO A 476 -0.61 -23.25 21.65
N SER A 477 -0.70 -23.47 22.96
CA SER A 477 -1.99 -23.53 23.65
C SER A 477 -2.68 -22.16 23.61
N ASP A 478 -4.01 -22.16 23.56
CA ASP A 478 -4.94 -21.00 23.54
C ASP A 478 -4.87 -20.10 24.80
N SER A 479 -3.76 -20.12 25.55
CA SER A 479 -3.53 -19.36 26.79
C SER A 479 -3.50 -17.85 26.59
N GLY A 480 -3.45 -17.37 25.33
CA GLY A 480 -3.64 -15.97 24.96
C GLY A 480 -5.07 -15.44 25.12
N ARG A 481 -6.05 -16.32 25.42
CA ARG A 481 -7.43 -15.92 25.76
C ARG A 481 -7.63 -15.46 27.21
N ILE A 482 -6.61 -15.57 28.06
CA ILE A 482 -6.67 -14.96 29.39
C ILE A 482 -6.61 -13.45 29.19
N HIS A 483 -7.78 -12.81 29.26
CA HIS A 483 -7.92 -11.36 29.11
C HIS A 483 -7.06 -10.66 30.16
N SER A 484 -5.94 -10.06 29.75
CA SER A 484 -5.21 -9.15 30.63
C SER A 484 -6.02 -7.85 30.78
N ASN A 485 -6.31 -7.47 32.01
CA ASN A 485 -6.96 -6.19 32.31
C ASN A 485 -5.95 -5.02 32.32
N VAL A 486 -4.70 -5.25 31.93
CA VAL A 486 -3.59 -4.27 31.99
C VAL A 486 -3.95 -2.96 31.29
N ARG A 487 -4.63 -3.01 30.14
CA ARG A 487 -5.09 -1.81 29.43
C ARG A 487 -6.09 -1.00 30.27
N GLN A 488 -7.04 -1.68 30.92
CA GLN A 488 -8.02 -1.03 31.78
C GLN A 488 -7.35 -0.45 33.04
N ARG A 489 -6.43 -1.19 33.66
CA ARG A 489 -5.64 -0.74 34.82
C ARG A 489 -4.83 0.52 34.51
N TRP A 490 -4.22 0.57 33.33
CA TRP A 490 -3.52 1.77 32.85
C TRP A 490 -4.48 2.95 32.59
N LEU A 491 -5.63 2.72 31.95
CA LEU A 491 -6.65 3.76 31.75
C LEU A 491 -7.21 4.31 33.07
N ASN A 492 -7.28 3.46 34.10
CA ASN A 492 -7.64 3.86 35.46
C ASN A 492 -6.53 4.64 36.19
N GLY A 493 -5.34 4.75 35.60
CA GLY A 493 -4.19 5.44 36.20
C GLY A 493 -3.56 4.69 37.37
N GLU A 494 -3.66 3.35 37.42
CA GLU A 494 -3.03 2.55 38.47
C GLU A 494 -1.51 2.79 38.51
N PRO A 495 -0.93 3.21 39.65
CA PRO A 495 0.46 3.67 39.71
C PRO A 495 1.49 2.62 39.28
N ASP A 496 1.28 1.35 39.62
CA ASP A 496 2.19 0.25 39.30
C ASP A 496 2.26 -0.02 37.79
N VAL A 497 1.12 0.00 37.09
CA VAL A 497 1.06 -0.19 35.64
C VAL A 497 1.62 1.03 34.91
N VAL A 498 1.25 2.25 35.32
CA VAL A 498 1.76 3.48 34.70
C VAL A 498 3.28 3.58 34.84
N GLU A 499 3.81 3.26 36.02
CA GLU A 499 5.25 3.30 36.27
C GLU A 499 6.00 2.20 35.51
N ALA A 500 5.40 1.01 35.39
CA ALA A 500 5.97 -0.05 34.55
C ALA A 500 6.04 0.37 33.06
N MET A 501 5.03 1.07 32.53
CA MET A 501 5.06 1.56 31.14
C MET A 501 6.16 2.60 30.91
N LYS A 502 6.40 3.49 31.88
CA LYS A 502 7.57 4.40 31.83
C LYS A 502 8.89 3.64 31.90
N SER A 503 8.98 2.66 32.81
CA SER A 503 10.16 1.81 32.94
C SER A 503 10.47 1.04 31.66
N PHE A 504 9.46 0.54 30.92
CA PHE A 504 9.68 -0.05 29.59
C PHE A 504 10.28 0.94 28.59
N ALA A 505 9.83 2.19 28.60
CA ALA A 505 10.37 3.23 27.74
C ALA A 505 11.84 3.55 28.09
N GLU A 506 12.17 3.64 29.38
CA GLU A 506 13.55 3.86 29.85
C GLU A 506 14.49 2.70 29.51
N LEU A 507 14.03 1.46 29.67
CA LEU A 507 14.78 0.27 29.25
C LEU A 507 15.04 0.29 27.74
N THR A 508 14.11 0.81 26.96
CA THR A 508 14.25 0.93 25.50
C THR A 508 15.32 1.96 25.14
N ASP A 509 15.35 3.11 25.80
CA ASP A 509 16.39 4.13 25.59
C ASP A 509 17.78 3.60 25.99
N GLN A 510 17.87 2.88 27.11
CA GLN A 510 19.12 2.21 27.51
C GLN A 510 19.56 1.14 26.51
N ALA A 511 18.62 0.35 25.98
CA ALA A 511 18.93 -0.69 25.00
C ALA A 511 19.37 -0.10 23.65
N ARG A 512 18.82 1.06 23.26
CA ARG A 512 19.29 1.81 22.09
C ARG A 512 20.77 2.16 22.22
N ASN A 513 21.16 2.72 23.37
CA ASN A 513 22.55 3.07 23.64
C ASN A 513 23.45 1.83 23.66
N ALA A 514 23.03 0.75 24.34
CA ALA A 514 23.77 -0.50 24.39
C ALA A 514 24.00 -1.12 22.99
N LEU A 515 23.00 -1.05 22.10
CA LEU A 515 23.14 -1.49 20.70
C LEU A 515 24.14 -0.62 19.93
N GLN A 516 24.09 0.70 20.10
CA GLN A 516 25.00 1.64 19.42
C GLN A 516 26.45 1.48 19.89
N GLU A 517 26.65 1.30 21.19
CA GLU A 517 27.96 1.10 21.82
C GLU A 517 28.47 -0.34 21.70
N ARG A 518 27.65 -1.26 21.17
CA ARG A 518 27.91 -2.69 21.06
C ARG A 518 28.15 -3.37 22.42
N ASP A 519 27.52 -2.87 23.48
CA ASP A 519 27.53 -3.47 24.81
C ASP A 519 26.47 -4.58 24.91
N TRP A 520 26.84 -5.76 24.42
CA TRP A 520 25.97 -6.94 24.44
C TRP A 520 25.65 -7.43 25.85
N SER A 521 26.59 -7.27 26.79
CA SER A 521 26.38 -7.66 28.19
C SER A 521 25.27 -6.84 28.81
N LYS A 522 25.28 -5.52 28.57
CA LYS A 522 24.22 -4.64 29.02
C LYS A 522 22.90 -4.94 28.31
N LEU A 523 22.93 -5.20 27.01
CA LEU A 523 21.72 -5.58 26.26
C LEU A 523 21.06 -6.85 26.82
N ALA A 524 21.85 -7.87 27.17
CA ALA A 524 21.35 -9.11 27.78
C ALA A 524 20.69 -8.84 29.15
N GLU A 525 21.32 -8.04 30.02
CA GLU A 525 20.73 -7.60 31.30
C GLU A 525 19.38 -6.90 31.09
N LEU A 526 19.33 -5.97 30.12
CA LEU A 526 18.11 -5.22 29.79
C LEU A 526 17.00 -6.13 29.26
N MET A 527 17.34 -7.16 28.46
CA MET A 527 16.36 -8.14 27.96
C MET A 527 15.71 -8.92 29.09
N ASP A 528 16.51 -9.40 30.06
CA ASP A 528 15.99 -10.09 31.24
C ASP A 528 15.13 -9.15 32.10
N ARG A 529 15.58 -7.91 32.33
CA ARG A 529 14.82 -6.90 33.08
C ARG A 529 13.48 -6.55 32.42
N ASN A 530 13.44 -6.43 31.09
CA ASN A 530 12.19 -6.24 30.35
C ASN A 530 11.25 -7.43 30.58
N PHE A 531 11.75 -8.67 30.55
CA PHE A 531 10.91 -9.83 30.78
C PHE A 531 10.35 -9.87 32.21
N GLU A 532 11.20 -9.65 33.22
CA GLU A 532 10.75 -9.62 34.62
C GLU A 532 9.73 -8.52 34.89
N LEU A 533 9.93 -7.33 34.33
CA LEU A 533 8.96 -6.24 34.42
C LEU A 533 7.63 -6.61 33.74
N ARG A 534 7.68 -7.33 32.62
CA ARG A 534 6.45 -7.81 31.97
C ARG A 534 5.75 -8.87 32.80
N ARG A 535 6.50 -9.78 33.42
CA ARG A 535 5.99 -10.81 34.32
C ARG A 535 5.31 -10.21 35.55
N SER A 536 5.87 -9.16 36.14
CA SER A 536 5.26 -8.49 37.31
C SER A 536 3.92 -7.83 36.98
N VAL A 537 3.77 -7.26 35.78
CA VAL A 537 2.53 -6.56 35.37
C VAL A 537 1.46 -7.53 34.84
N TYR A 538 1.86 -8.52 34.03
CA TYR A 538 0.91 -9.43 33.37
C TYR A 538 0.60 -10.68 34.18
N THR A 539 1.39 -11.01 35.20
CA THR A 539 1.33 -12.26 35.99
C THR A 539 1.66 -13.52 35.18
N ASP A 540 2.03 -14.59 35.90
CA ASP A 540 2.42 -15.88 35.31
C ASP A 540 1.26 -16.56 34.55
N GLU A 541 0.03 -16.37 35.03
CA GLU A 541 -1.17 -16.94 34.41
C GLU A 541 -1.38 -16.37 33.01
N CYS A 542 -1.30 -15.04 32.86
CA CYS A 542 -1.47 -14.40 31.55
C CYS A 542 -0.30 -14.69 30.59
N LEU A 543 0.93 -14.79 31.12
CA LEU A 543 2.07 -15.12 30.27
C LEU A 543 2.05 -16.58 29.82
N GLY A 544 1.46 -17.48 30.61
CA GLY A 544 1.29 -18.88 30.27
C GLY A 544 2.56 -19.71 30.50
N GLN A 545 2.36 -20.93 30.98
CA GLN A 545 3.44 -21.82 31.43
C GLN A 545 4.45 -22.19 30.33
N GLY A 546 4.01 -22.34 29.08
CA GLY A 546 4.93 -22.63 27.97
C GLY A 546 5.95 -21.53 27.72
N ASN A 547 5.52 -20.27 27.83
CA ASN A 547 6.39 -19.10 27.66
C ASN A 547 7.40 -18.98 28.80
N LEU A 548 6.96 -19.17 30.04
CA LEU A 548 7.84 -19.14 31.22
C LEU A 548 8.92 -20.22 31.14
N LYS A 549 8.54 -21.46 30.80
CA LYS A 549 9.48 -22.58 30.62
C LYS A 549 10.54 -22.31 29.56
N MET A 550 10.17 -21.70 28.43
CA MET A 550 11.13 -21.34 27.39
C MET A 550 12.17 -20.32 27.88
N VAL A 551 11.76 -19.31 28.67
CA VAL A 551 12.69 -18.33 29.25
C VAL A 551 13.57 -18.95 30.32
N GLU A 552 13.00 -19.78 31.20
CA GLU A 552 13.77 -20.50 32.22
C GLU A 552 14.82 -21.43 31.59
N LEU A 553 14.44 -22.16 30.54
CA LEU A 553 15.36 -23.01 29.79
C LEU A 553 16.51 -22.20 29.20
N ALA A 554 16.22 -21.07 28.54
CA ALA A 554 17.27 -20.19 28.00
C ALA A 554 18.27 -19.74 29.08
N ARG A 555 17.78 -19.37 30.26
CA ARG A 555 18.61 -18.93 31.39
C ARG A 555 19.50 -20.03 31.95
N GLN A 556 19.05 -21.29 31.97
CA GLN A 556 19.87 -22.43 32.38
C GLN A 556 21.14 -22.58 31.52
N PHE A 557 21.07 -22.16 30.26
CA PHE A 557 22.19 -22.15 29.32
C PHE A 557 22.89 -20.78 29.21
N GLY A 558 22.63 -19.87 30.17
CA GLY A 558 23.29 -18.56 30.23
C GLY A 558 22.87 -17.59 29.12
N SER A 559 21.72 -17.80 28.49
CA SER A 559 21.16 -16.88 27.51
C SER A 559 20.08 -16.01 28.14
N ALA A 560 20.17 -14.70 27.94
CA ALA A 560 19.03 -13.82 28.20
C ALA A 560 17.92 -14.14 27.19
N ALA A 561 16.67 -14.08 27.63
CA ALA A 561 15.52 -14.34 26.78
C ALA A 561 14.31 -13.54 27.20
N LYS A 562 13.49 -13.17 26.21
CA LYS A 562 12.21 -12.50 26.44
C LYS A 562 11.23 -12.80 25.32
N LEU A 563 9.97 -12.42 25.54
CA LEU A 563 8.92 -12.56 24.53
C LEU A 563 9.07 -11.49 23.44
N PRO A 564 9.14 -11.87 22.15
CA PRO A 564 9.21 -10.93 21.03
C PRO A 564 7.84 -10.35 20.66
N GLY A 565 6.75 -10.89 21.20
CA GLY A 565 5.38 -10.46 20.95
C GLY A 565 4.44 -10.79 22.12
N SER A 566 3.16 -11.03 21.84
CA SER A 566 2.15 -11.33 22.86
C SER A 566 2.39 -12.65 23.60
N GLY A 567 2.97 -13.66 22.94
CA GLY A 567 3.35 -14.95 23.53
C GLY A 567 3.57 -16.02 22.46
N GLY A 568 3.99 -17.21 22.87
CA GLY A 568 4.20 -18.39 22.02
C GLY A 568 5.60 -18.49 21.39
N ALA A 569 6.44 -17.47 21.58
CA ALA A 569 7.84 -17.45 21.17
C ALA A 569 8.71 -16.72 22.19
N VAL A 570 10.02 -17.01 22.17
CA VAL A 570 11.07 -16.28 22.88
C VAL A 570 12.20 -15.92 21.91
N VAL A 571 12.72 -14.71 22.05
CA VAL A 571 13.97 -14.27 21.42
C VAL A 571 15.02 -14.19 22.50
N GLY A 572 16.25 -14.62 22.20
CA GLY A 572 17.34 -14.54 23.14
C GLY A 572 18.68 -14.16 22.54
N LEU A 573 19.56 -13.74 23.45
CA LEU A 573 20.93 -13.32 23.21
C LEU A 573 21.85 -14.19 24.09
N CYS A 574 22.78 -14.89 23.45
CA CYS A 574 23.81 -15.67 24.12
C CYS A 574 25.17 -14.99 23.93
N LEU A 575 25.79 -14.55 25.02
CA LEU A 575 27.04 -13.76 25.00
C LEU A 575 28.30 -14.63 24.82
N ASP A 576 28.22 -15.90 25.18
CA ASP A 576 29.36 -16.80 25.18
C ASP A 576 29.00 -18.07 24.40
N PRO A 577 29.48 -18.19 23.14
CA PRO A 577 29.29 -19.39 22.34
C PRO A 577 29.83 -20.66 23.04
N HIS A 578 30.84 -20.52 23.90
CA HIS A 578 31.51 -21.64 24.59
C HIS A 578 30.86 -22.03 25.93
N LYS A 579 30.01 -21.19 26.55
CA LYS A 579 29.23 -21.57 27.76
C LYS A 579 28.09 -22.56 27.50
N LEU A 580 27.83 -22.87 26.23
CA LEU A 580 26.98 -23.97 25.79
C LEU A 580 27.51 -25.39 26.10
N VAL A 581 28.55 -25.54 26.94
CA VAL A 581 29.17 -26.84 27.27
C VAL A 581 29.20 -27.11 28.79
N ARG A 582 28.58 -26.25 29.62
CA ARG A 582 28.69 -26.39 31.08
C ARG A 582 27.37 -26.17 31.83
N VAL A 583 26.52 -27.20 31.79
CA VAL A 583 25.72 -27.56 32.97
C VAL A 583 25.93 -29.04 33.24
N GLY A 584 26.69 -29.33 34.30
CA GLY A 584 26.96 -30.68 34.75
C GLY A 584 25.68 -31.39 35.17
N TRP A 585 25.43 -32.54 34.54
CA TRP A 585 24.48 -33.53 35.03
C TRP A 585 24.84 -33.92 36.48
N SER A 586 24.01 -33.57 37.46
CA SER A 586 23.95 -34.34 38.71
C SER A 586 23.12 -35.59 38.43
N ARG A 587 23.79 -36.74 38.43
CA ARG A 587 23.15 -38.05 38.38
C ARG A 587 22.22 -38.21 39.58
N THR A 588 20.92 -38.10 39.38
CA THR A 588 19.93 -38.82 40.19
C THR A 588 19.38 -39.97 39.37
N SER A 589 19.76 -41.16 39.84
CA SER A 589 19.41 -42.51 39.42
C SER A 589 17.98 -42.73 38.94
N LEU A 590 17.84 -43.19 37.68
CA LEU A 590 16.81 -44.15 37.27
C LEU A 590 17.45 -45.18 36.32
N PRO A 591 17.06 -46.48 36.39
CA PRO A 591 17.82 -47.56 35.79
C PRO A 591 17.29 -47.89 34.39
N PHE A 592 18.05 -47.56 33.35
CA PHE A 592 17.92 -48.23 32.06
C PHE A 592 19.30 -48.64 31.57
N SER A 593 19.51 -49.95 31.51
CA SER A 593 20.72 -50.59 31.01
C SER A 593 20.77 -50.46 29.49
N PHE A 594 21.81 -49.83 28.96
CA PHE A 594 22.15 -49.89 27.53
C PHE A 594 23.17 -50.99 27.30
N THR A 595 22.85 -51.95 26.44
CA THR A 595 23.78 -52.94 25.90
C THR A 595 24.32 -52.41 24.55
N PRO A 596 25.64 -52.30 24.34
CA PRO A 596 26.18 -51.90 23.05
C PRO A 596 26.28 -53.11 22.11
N LEU A 597 25.84 -52.95 20.86
CA LEU A 597 26.18 -53.85 19.76
C LEU A 597 27.45 -53.32 19.04
N PRO A 598 28.42 -54.18 18.68
CA PRO A 598 29.67 -53.77 18.08
C PRO A 598 29.64 -53.83 16.54
N GLY A 599 30.31 -52.87 15.91
CA GLY A 599 30.87 -53.00 14.56
C GLY A 599 30.17 -52.16 13.48
N GLU A 600 30.78 -51.04 13.10
CA GLU A 600 31.17 -50.73 11.71
C GLU A 600 31.95 -49.39 11.66
N GLU A 601 33.09 -49.42 10.97
CA GLU A 601 34.03 -48.31 10.75
C GLU A 601 33.53 -47.28 9.72
N PRO A 602 34.08 -46.05 9.68
CA PRO A 602 33.54 -44.94 8.91
C PRO A 602 33.79 -45.05 7.40
N CYS A 603 32.74 -44.82 6.60
CA CYS A 603 32.75 -44.82 5.14
C CYS A 603 33.66 -43.71 4.55
N LYS A 604 34.57 -44.14 3.67
CA LYS A 604 35.36 -43.30 2.75
C LYS A 604 34.45 -42.69 1.67
N LEU A 605 34.64 -41.40 1.39
CA LEU A 605 34.07 -40.72 0.23
C LEU A 605 34.55 -41.38 -1.08
N TYR A 606 33.60 -41.73 -1.94
CA TYR A 606 33.81 -41.93 -3.38
C TYR A 606 32.92 -40.94 -4.13
N MET A 607 33.53 -40.02 -4.88
CA MET A 607 32.85 -39.27 -5.96
C MET A 607 33.09 -40.01 -7.28
N PRO A 608 32.07 -40.16 -8.16
CA PRO A 608 32.30 -40.51 -9.55
C PRO A 608 32.55 -39.24 -10.38
N ALA A 609 33.65 -39.25 -11.12
CA ALA A 609 33.98 -38.25 -12.13
C ALA A 609 33.18 -38.51 -13.42
N SER A 610 32.22 -37.65 -13.73
CA SER A 610 31.78 -37.38 -15.11
C SER A 610 30.87 -36.15 -15.16
N CYS A 611 31.47 -35.02 -15.57
CA CYS A 611 30.89 -33.86 -16.28
C CYS A 611 31.72 -32.62 -15.94
N LEU A 612 32.89 -32.52 -16.59
CA LEU A 612 33.61 -31.28 -16.77
C LEU A 612 32.82 -30.39 -17.74
N CYS A 613 32.06 -29.44 -17.21
CA CYS A 613 31.64 -28.25 -17.94
C CYS A 613 32.29 -27.04 -17.28
N THR A 614 33.11 -26.36 -18.07
CA THR A 614 33.92 -25.18 -17.77
C THR A 614 33.04 -23.95 -17.56
N GLY A 615 33.26 -23.22 -16.45
CA GLY A 615 32.82 -21.83 -16.30
C GLY A 615 31.92 -21.53 -15.11
N CYS A 616 32.43 -21.63 -13.88
CA CYS A 616 31.88 -20.94 -12.71
C CYS A 616 32.99 -20.76 -11.66
N PRO A 617 33.18 -19.59 -11.03
CA PRO A 617 34.15 -19.43 -9.96
C PRO A 617 33.60 -20.15 -8.72
N VAL A 618 34.14 -21.34 -8.44
CA VAL A 618 33.97 -22.01 -7.16
C VAL A 618 34.75 -21.20 -6.12
N VAL A 619 34.04 -20.42 -5.32
CA VAL A 619 34.58 -19.85 -4.09
C VAL A 619 34.85 -21.02 -3.16
N LEU A 620 36.13 -21.39 -3.03
CA LEU A 620 36.63 -22.24 -1.97
C LEU A 620 36.38 -21.50 -0.65
N TRP A 621 35.28 -21.82 0.02
CA TRP A 621 35.10 -21.46 1.42
C TRP A 621 36.03 -22.33 2.23
N SER A 622 37.09 -21.71 2.75
CA SER A 622 37.95 -22.31 3.78
C SER A 622 37.09 -22.71 4.97
N GLU A 623 37.03 -24.01 5.24
CA GLU A 623 36.51 -24.58 6.47
C GLU A 623 37.25 -24.00 7.68
N GLY A 624 36.51 -23.58 8.70
CA GLY A 624 37.10 -23.26 10.00
C GLY A 624 36.29 -22.23 10.81
N CYS A 625 35.54 -22.73 11.79
CA CYS A 625 35.17 -22.04 13.03
C CYS A 625 34.07 -20.95 13.00
N VAL A 626 32.78 -21.34 12.88
CA VAL A 626 31.66 -20.61 13.55
C VAL A 626 30.50 -21.54 13.97
N PHE A 627 30.31 -22.71 13.35
CA PHE A 627 29.05 -23.48 13.47
C PHE A 627 28.86 -24.37 14.72
N TYR A 628 29.84 -24.49 15.62
CA TYR A 628 29.79 -25.52 16.69
C TYR A 628 29.22 -25.08 18.05
N HIS A 629 28.69 -23.87 18.19
CA HIS A 629 28.43 -23.29 19.50
C HIS A 629 26.97 -22.98 19.86
N GLN A 630 25.98 -23.58 19.20
CA GLN A 630 24.56 -23.51 19.63
C GLN A 630 23.87 -24.88 19.79
N GLY A 631 24.62 -25.97 19.70
CA GLY A 631 24.08 -27.34 19.63
C GLY A 631 23.25 -27.77 20.83
N GLU A 632 23.69 -27.48 22.06
CA GLU A 632 22.99 -27.93 23.28
C GLU A 632 21.72 -27.12 23.54
N LEU A 633 21.74 -25.79 23.38
CA LEU A 633 20.55 -24.95 23.53
C LEU A 633 19.48 -25.34 22.52
N LYS A 634 19.89 -25.51 21.25
CA LYS A 634 18.99 -26.00 20.19
C LYS A 634 18.40 -27.36 20.55
N ARG A 635 19.23 -28.31 20.99
CA ARG A 635 18.77 -29.65 21.39
C ARG A 635 17.79 -29.58 22.56
N ALA A 636 18.09 -28.77 23.58
CA ALA A 636 17.23 -28.61 24.74
C ALA A 636 15.85 -28.04 24.37
N PHE A 637 15.79 -27.02 23.51
CA PHE A 637 14.52 -26.51 23.00
C PHE A 637 13.75 -27.54 22.18
N GLN A 638 14.44 -28.32 21.33
CA GLN A 638 13.82 -29.38 20.54
C GLN A 638 13.27 -30.52 21.40
N GLU A 639 14.02 -30.95 22.43
CA GLU A 639 13.58 -31.94 23.43
C GLU A 639 12.38 -31.43 24.24
N ALA A 640 12.29 -30.12 24.46
CA ALA A 640 11.14 -29.47 25.08
C ALA A 640 9.96 -29.25 24.10
N GLY A 641 10.02 -29.79 22.88
CA GLY A 641 8.95 -29.67 21.87
C GLY A 641 8.83 -28.30 21.21
N CYS A 642 9.86 -27.46 21.32
CA CYS A 642 9.92 -26.15 20.68
C CYS A 642 10.68 -26.21 19.35
N VAL A 643 10.31 -25.34 18.42
CA VAL A 643 11.09 -25.09 17.21
C VAL A 643 12.14 -24.04 17.54
N PHE A 644 13.39 -24.26 17.10
CA PHE A 644 14.52 -23.36 17.32
C PHE A 644 15.14 -22.95 15.99
N CYS A 645 15.37 -21.66 15.79
CA CYS A 645 16.07 -21.13 14.63
C CYS A 645 16.97 -19.93 15.00
N GLN A 646 18.07 -19.76 14.26
CA GLN A 646 18.86 -18.54 14.32
C GLN A 646 18.11 -17.39 13.64
N VAL A 647 18.13 -16.21 14.24
CA VAL A 647 17.52 -15.02 13.65
C VAL A 647 18.36 -14.58 12.46
N VAL A 648 17.71 -14.43 11.31
CA VAL A 648 18.25 -13.80 10.10
C VAL A 648 17.58 -12.44 9.99
N PRO A 649 18.26 -11.34 10.38
CA PRO A 649 17.69 -10.01 10.24
C PRO A 649 17.43 -9.69 8.77
N TYR A 650 16.31 -9.03 8.46
CA TYR A 650 16.06 -8.55 7.11
C TYR A 650 16.63 -7.14 6.94
N ASP A 651 17.53 -6.95 5.96
CA ASP A 651 18.14 -5.66 5.67
C ASP A 651 17.59 -5.07 4.36
N PRO A 652 16.76 -4.00 4.42
CA PRO A 652 16.18 -3.39 3.23
C PRO A 652 17.21 -2.72 2.31
N SER A 653 18.43 -2.43 2.81
CA SER A 653 19.50 -1.84 1.99
C SER A 653 20.20 -2.85 1.07
N SER A 654 20.08 -4.15 1.37
CA SER A 654 20.66 -5.24 0.58
C SER A 654 19.80 -5.67 -0.61
N SER A 655 18.51 -5.34 -0.61
CA SER A 655 17.52 -5.74 -1.63
C SER A 655 17.50 -4.86 -2.90
N THR A 656 18.15 -3.68 -2.90
CA THR A 656 18.20 -2.79 -4.07
C THR A 656 19.01 -3.32 -5.26
N VAL A 657 19.66 -4.50 -5.12
CA VAL A 657 20.50 -5.09 -6.17
C VAL A 657 19.75 -6.10 -7.07
N GLN A 658 18.51 -6.49 -6.75
CA GLN A 658 17.81 -7.59 -7.48
C GLN A 658 16.59 -7.20 -8.33
N ASP A 659 16.16 -5.94 -8.36
CA ASP A 659 15.01 -5.50 -9.20
C ASP A 659 15.41 -4.87 -10.56
N GLN A 660 16.67 -5.04 -10.99
CA GLN A 660 17.10 -4.81 -12.38
C GLN A 660 17.33 -6.16 -13.09
N GLY A 661 16.26 -6.70 -13.67
CA GLY A 661 16.29 -7.93 -14.48
C GLY A 661 15.08 -8.03 -15.40
#